data_AF-A0AAV5ABK7-F1
#
_entry.id   AF-A0AAV5ABK7-F1
#
_cell.length_a   1.000
_cell.length_b   1.000
_cell.length_c   1.000
_cell.angle_alpha   90.00
_cell.angle_beta   90.00
_cell.angle_gamma   90.00
#
_symmetry.space_group_name_H-M   'P 1'
#
loop_
_entity.id
_entity.type
_entity.pdbx_description
1 polymer ?
#
loop_
_entity_poly.entity_id
_entity_poly.type
_entity_poly.pdbx_seq_one_letter_code
_entity_poly.pdbx_strand_id
1 'polypeptide(L)'
;MARIDMSKVSLFEATSEQDEISRKRNYAEWAKGLDLEGYLRRDKIVDTHEHAVNGKLKTWVLASVDDSKTLDFFCACETFQRQGLIQKPTSTEPEKVIAYGISSVYCPPENRGKGYAIHMMRLLHYILAPADSLGVFPEEWGSPPIQPSGLGNASFSMLWSEIGGDLYERAGYNHSLPGWKPHEYVSTVWQYRNMVEHFGRVRWLLEVDCVRLWDEDAIFVEKKFSELGHEEKKITCAFLPNGGVAAFQIRRVLMYLPGSPHLPIPKHWGVEILGENERAYATWVTEIGSSPASLTITRLRTTEKTFPIILSAIMEAAKQNCCTNVEIWNLDSSLNKIAMEFGGEGSQSSKCLPSLAWYGPESAEHVKFLFNENSFQRGIAIADVDCWNRAGTGMLTKVGLMSPVTCTTARVKLKNTLIAKLSMKATAPFVLSALFAFTQCQIITLPPAVSSGFKQEDLDRLWQSVEQILPVTTADVTEVLEPLQNFSVGPDPPRFRPAYLQANTSNLKLPEGFKYGVATAATQVEGAVKTDGRGPSNWDWACHNYVSWCNNIPPDVTINHYYLYKRDIQRAKAMGVNTMSFSISWSRVFPFGLSNSPVNEEAFQYYDSYIDELLANDIEPVVTLFHWDTPLNLISEYHAFLDGRIVDDYANYAETIFRRYGNKVNMWITFNEPKLLKAHATAVQRYRSLKEQGVIADGQIALKHDGSRPVPFDPNSLSDNELVERHSDLYIGIFSQPIYGNGNYPDRVLDAIPSNILPRLTPEDQALIKGSADFYAIDAYTTQVAKTPPNGIEACAKNISDPNWPICQDVSGDIPQYSTVTGWALGAAADPLSSWLGDTSSLLRYQLNWLYDNFPAPGGIYISEFGFAEPFEYDRTELYQITWDERRATYLLDYLNEALLAIYEDGIPLKGTFIWSLADNYEWNLATQQRFGLQHVNYSTPDLQRSYKLSFFQEPPG
;
A
#
# COMPACT_ATOMS: atom_id res chain seq x y z
N MET A 1 6.20 50.19 17.52
CA MET A 1 6.01 50.72 16.15
C MET A 1 4.67 51.42 16.08
N ALA A 2 4.60 52.58 15.43
CA ALA A 2 3.35 53.30 15.20
C ALA A 2 2.38 52.41 14.38
N ARG A 3 1.07 52.48 14.69
CA ARG A 3 0.03 51.79 13.93
C ARG A 3 0.02 52.36 12.51
N ILE A 4 0.20 51.50 11.50
CA ILE A 4 0.09 51.92 10.09
C ILE A 4 -1.36 52.29 9.81
N ASP A 5 -1.54 53.34 9.02
CA ASP A 5 -2.85 53.77 8.52
C ASP A 5 -3.46 52.64 7.68
N MET A 6 -4.67 52.18 8.04
CA MET A 6 -5.33 51.06 7.36
C MET A 6 -5.63 51.36 5.89
N SER A 7 -5.76 52.63 5.52
CA SER A 7 -5.92 53.04 4.11
C SER A 7 -4.70 52.72 3.23
N LYS A 8 -3.55 52.41 3.84
CA LYS A 8 -2.31 52.01 3.16
C LYS A 8 -2.03 50.52 3.21
N VAL A 9 -2.98 49.72 3.65
CA VAL A 9 -2.84 48.27 3.79
C VAL A 9 -3.90 47.61 2.92
N SER A 10 -3.51 46.63 2.11
CA SER A 10 -4.45 45.90 1.26
C SER A 10 -4.12 44.41 1.20
N LEU A 11 -4.99 43.65 0.55
CA LEU A 11 -4.90 42.20 0.44
C LEU A 11 -4.33 41.82 -0.93
N PHE A 12 -3.34 40.93 -0.92
CA PHE A 12 -2.67 40.46 -2.12
C PHE A 12 -2.61 38.93 -2.14
N GLU A 13 -2.66 38.35 -3.35
CA GLU A 13 -2.31 36.94 -3.52
C GLU A 13 -0.82 36.77 -3.18
N ALA A 14 -0.51 35.77 -2.35
CA ALA A 14 0.84 35.55 -1.89
C ALA A 14 1.76 35.17 -3.05
N THR A 15 2.95 35.77 -3.10
CA THR A 15 4.06 35.22 -3.89
C THR A 15 4.52 33.88 -3.32
N SER A 16 5.24 33.08 -4.10
CA SER A 16 5.80 31.80 -3.62
C SER A 16 6.66 31.95 -2.37
N GLU A 17 7.41 33.05 -2.25
CA GLU A 17 8.22 33.34 -1.05
C GLU A 17 7.35 33.70 0.16
N GLN A 18 6.30 34.51 -0.05
CA GLN A 18 5.35 34.85 1.01
C GLN A 18 4.55 33.63 1.50
N ASP A 19 4.21 32.71 0.60
CA ASP A 19 3.54 31.45 0.94
C ASP A 19 4.43 30.57 1.83
N GLU A 20 5.71 30.41 1.48
CA GLU A 20 6.68 29.69 2.30
C GLU A 20 6.86 30.36 3.68
N ILE A 21 6.95 31.70 3.73
CA ILE A 21 7.04 32.45 4.98
C ILE A 21 5.76 32.29 5.83
N SER A 22 4.59 32.32 5.21
CA SER A 22 3.30 32.08 5.88
C SER A 22 3.30 30.71 6.56
N ARG A 23 3.67 29.65 5.83
CA ARG A 23 3.77 28.28 6.37
C ARG A 23 4.80 28.20 7.50
N LYS A 24 5.99 28.79 7.34
CA LYS A 24 7.01 28.85 8.41
C LYS A 24 6.50 29.55 9.68
N ARG A 25 5.72 30.63 9.53
CA ARG A 25 5.12 31.36 10.65
C ARG A 25 4.01 30.56 11.35
N ASN A 26 3.25 29.76 10.58
CA ASN A 26 2.19 28.88 11.07
C ASN A 26 2.72 27.60 11.74
N TYR A 27 3.96 27.19 11.46
CA TYR A 27 4.56 25.96 11.97
C TYR A 27 4.31 25.73 13.46
N ALA A 28 4.57 26.73 14.31
CA ALA A 28 4.47 26.57 15.77
C ALA A 28 3.07 26.17 16.25
N GLU A 29 2.01 26.59 15.54
CA GLU A 29 0.63 26.32 15.90
C GLU A 29 0.09 25.06 15.19
N TRP A 30 0.63 24.70 14.02
CA TRP A 30 0.04 23.69 13.12
C TRP A 30 0.93 22.47 12.82
N ALA A 31 2.14 22.40 13.39
CA ALA A 31 3.10 21.31 13.16
C ALA A 31 2.65 19.95 13.68
N LYS A 32 1.91 19.92 14.80
CA LYS A 32 1.38 18.71 15.44
C LYS A 32 2.42 17.57 15.54
N GLY A 33 3.66 17.89 15.92
CA GLY A 33 4.75 16.93 16.13
C GLY A 33 5.71 16.73 14.96
N LEU A 34 5.47 17.35 13.80
CA LEU A 34 6.45 17.39 12.70
C LEU A 34 7.56 18.41 13.00
N ASP A 35 8.76 18.16 12.47
CA ASP A 35 9.79 19.20 12.36
C ASP A 35 9.45 20.18 11.23
N LEU A 36 10.19 21.30 11.14
CA LEU A 36 9.88 22.37 10.18
C LEU A 36 9.95 21.87 8.73
N GLU A 37 10.94 21.04 8.41
CA GLU A 37 11.10 20.50 7.06
C GLU A 37 9.96 19.54 6.71
N GLY A 38 9.60 18.62 7.59
CA GLY A 38 8.46 17.73 7.43
C GLY A 38 7.13 18.47 7.32
N TYR A 39 6.95 19.54 8.07
CA TYR A 39 5.78 20.42 7.98
C TYR A 39 5.67 21.10 6.60
N LEU A 40 6.77 21.67 6.10
CA LEU A 40 6.78 22.33 4.79
C LEU A 40 6.63 21.30 3.64
N ARG A 41 7.23 20.12 3.77
CA ARG A 41 7.06 19.01 2.82
C ARG A 41 5.62 18.54 2.76
N ARG A 42 4.94 18.41 3.91
CA ARG A 42 3.51 18.08 3.98
C ARG A 42 2.67 19.06 3.15
N ASP A 43 2.85 20.35 3.36
CA ASP A 43 2.03 21.35 2.66
C ASP A 43 2.27 21.36 1.16
N LYS A 44 3.52 21.16 0.71
CA LYS A 44 3.81 20.95 -0.72
C LYS A 44 3.09 19.73 -1.30
N ILE A 45 2.93 18.66 -0.53
CA ILE A 45 2.17 17.48 -0.97
C ILE A 45 0.67 17.81 -1.03
N VAL A 46 0.13 18.52 -0.03
CA VAL A 46 -1.27 18.96 -0.01
C VAL A 46 -1.62 19.81 -1.24
N ASP A 47 -0.71 20.68 -1.69
CA ASP A 47 -0.89 21.53 -2.87
C ASP A 47 -1.13 20.73 -4.17
N THR A 48 -0.73 19.46 -4.22
CA THR A 48 -0.91 18.58 -5.40
C THR A 48 -2.25 17.87 -5.45
N HIS A 49 -3.05 17.94 -4.39
CA HIS A 49 -4.31 17.22 -4.30
C HIS A 49 -5.44 17.94 -5.05
N GLU A 50 -6.45 17.20 -5.48
CA GLU A 50 -7.58 17.70 -6.28
C GLU A 50 -8.29 18.94 -5.72
N HIS A 51 -8.36 19.05 -4.38
CA HIS A 51 -8.99 20.16 -3.68
C HIS A 51 -8.14 21.46 -3.67
N ALA A 52 -6.85 21.37 -4.01
CA ALA A 52 -5.89 22.47 -3.96
C ALA A 52 -5.41 22.92 -5.35
N VAL A 53 -5.35 22.01 -6.33
CA VAL A 53 -4.87 22.29 -7.69
C VAL A 53 -5.81 23.22 -8.48
N ASN A 54 -5.34 23.70 -9.63
CA ASN A 54 -6.09 24.58 -10.55
C ASN A 54 -6.56 25.90 -9.91
N GLY A 55 -5.80 26.40 -8.93
CA GLY A 55 -6.09 27.66 -8.25
C GLY A 55 -7.24 27.59 -7.24
N LYS A 56 -7.71 26.38 -6.88
CA LYS A 56 -8.74 26.18 -5.85
C LYS A 56 -8.22 26.54 -4.46
N LEU A 57 -6.95 26.28 -4.16
CA LEU A 57 -6.28 26.77 -2.95
C LEU A 57 -5.46 28.02 -3.28
N LYS A 58 -5.68 29.09 -2.51
CA LYS A 58 -4.91 30.34 -2.61
C LYS A 58 -4.56 30.86 -1.22
N THR A 59 -3.31 31.32 -1.08
CA THR A 59 -2.83 32.04 0.10
C THR A 59 -2.92 33.53 -0.13
N TRP A 60 -3.45 34.25 0.86
CA TRP A 60 -3.59 35.70 0.85
C TRP A 60 -2.73 36.31 1.93
N VAL A 61 -2.11 37.44 1.64
CA VAL A 61 -1.31 38.21 2.59
C VAL A 61 -1.79 39.65 2.68
N LEU A 62 -1.90 40.14 3.90
CA LEU A 62 -2.20 41.55 4.19
C LEU A 62 -0.88 42.33 4.24
N ALA A 63 -0.65 43.23 3.29
CA ALA A 63 0.61 43.96 3.15
C ALA A 63 0.40 45.46 2.83
N SER A 64 1.47 46.24 2.87
CA SER A 64 1.44 47.66 2.49
C SER A 64 1.15 47.81 0.99
N VAL A 65 0.35 48.80 0.60
CA VAL A 65 0.13 49.13 -0.82
C VAL A 65 1.41 49.63 -1.50
N ASP A 66 2.32 50.23 -0.73
CA ASP A 66 3.60 50.73 -1.23
C ASP A 66 4.63 49.59 -1.45
N ASP A 67 4.40 48.42 -0.84
CA ASP A 67 5.27 47.24 -0.93
C ASP A 67 4.47 45.94 -0.72
N SER A 68 3.76 45.52 -1.77
CA SER A 68 2.88 44.35 -1.73
C SER A 68 3.63 43.00 -1.68
N LYS A 69 4.92 43.00 -2.02
CA LYS A 69 5.78 41.80 -2.06
C LYS A 69 6.64 41.62 -0.80
N THR A 70 6.46 42.49 0.21
CA THR A 70 7.19 42.38 1.46
C THR A 70 7.00 41.00 2.11
N LEU A 71 8.10 40.43 2.62
CA LEU A 71 8.05 39.21 3.44
C LEU A 71 7.59 39.52 4.87
N ASP A 72 7.56 40.79 5.27
CA ASP A 72 7.05 41.24 6.56
C ASP A 72 5.57 41.66 6.50
N PHE A 73 4.76 40.82 5.87
CA PHE A 73 3.30 41.03 5.80
C PHE A 73 2.64 40.87 7.17
N PHE A 74 1.50 41.54 7.37
CA PHE A 74 0.85 41.70 8.66
C PHE A 74 0.01 40.50 9.09
N CYS A 75 -0.67 39.83 8.16
CA CYS A 75 -1.54 38.67 8.39
C CYS A 75 -1.56 37.79 7.13
N ALA A 76 -1.91 36.51 7.29
CA ALA A 76 -2.17 35.61 6.17
C ALA A 76 -3.35 34.67 6.45
N CYS A 77 -4.01 34.21 5.38
CA CYS A 77 -5.03 33.14 5.42
C CYS A 77 -5.08 32.43 4.08
N GLU A 78 -5.74 31.28 4.06
CA GLU A 78 -5.94 30.48 2.85
C GLU A 78 -7.42 30.36 2.52
N THR A 79 -7.73 30.31 1.24
CA THR A 79 -9.08 30.10 0.73
C THR A 79 -9.14 28.86 -0.14
N PHE A 80 -10.19 28.06 0.03
CA PHE A 80 -10.44 26.81 -0.67
C PHE A 80 -11.74 26.93 -1.47
N GLN A 81 -11.63 26.97 -2.80
CA GLN A 81 -12.79 26.99 -3.68
C GLN A 81 -13.46 25.61 -3.70
N ARG A 82 -14.78 25.60 -3.49
CA ARG A 82 -15.58 24.39 -3.44
C ARG A 82 -16.90 24.56 -4.18
N GLN A 83 -17.48 23.42 -4.53
CA GLN A 83 -18.85 23.36 -5.00
C GLN A 83 -19.81 23.36 -3.80
N GLY A 84 -20.81 24.24 -3.86
CA GLY A 84 -21.88 24.33 -2.89
C GLY A 84 -23.25 24.19 -3.54
N LEU A 85 -24.26 24.07 -2.69
CA LEU A 85 -25.67 24.10 -3.05
C LEU A 85 -26.36 25.27 -2.36
N ILE A 86 -27.33 25.88 -3.03
CA ILE A 86 -28.25 26.86 -2.46
C ILE A 86 -29.68 26.50 -2.86
N GLN A 87 -30.63 26.63 -1.95
CA GLN A 87 -32.05 26.56 -2.27
C GLN A 87 -32.81 27.65 -1.54
N LYS A 88 -33.62 28.40 -2.30
CA LYS A 88 -34.55 29.38 -1.74
C LYS A 88 -35.89 28.69 -1.47
N PRO A 89 -36.69 29.17 -0.50
CA PRO A 89 -38.00 28.58 -0.18
C PRO A 89 -38.98 28.53 -1.37
N THR A 90 -38.77 29.37 -2.38
CA THR A 90 -39.60 29.46 -3.58
C THR A 90 -39.03 28.68 -4.78
N SER A 91 -37.82 28.12 -4.67
CA SER A 91 -37.15 27.43 -5.77
C SER A 91 -37.60 25.98 -5.85
N THR A 92 -37.85 25.46 -7.05
CA THR A 92 -38.26 24.06 -7.27
C THR A 92 -37.12 23.06 -7.10
N GLU A 93 -35.89 23.48 -7.38
CA GLU A 93 -34.67 22.67 -7.32
C GLU A 93 -33.50 23.48 -6.73
N PRO A 94 -32.49 22.82 -6.14
CA PRO A 94 -31.28 23.47 -5.65
C PRO A 94 -30.33 23.90 -6.77
N GLU A 95 -29.65 25.02 -6.56
CA GLU A 95 -28.66 25.58 -7.47
C GLU A 95 -27.24 25.19 -7.03
N LYS A 96 -26.42 24.73 -8.00
CA LYS A 96 -24.99 24.49 -7.80
C LYS A 96 -24.23 25.80 -7.92
N VAL A 97 -23.50 26.16 -6.88
CA VAL A 97 -22.78 27.44 -6.79
C VAL A 97 -21.32 27.25 -6.43
N ILE A 98 -20.53 28.30 -6.63
CA ILE A 98 -19.17 28.39 -6.11
C ILE A 98 -19.23 28.97 -4.69
N ALA A 99 -18.55 28.32 -3.77
CA ALA A 99 -18.43 28.74 -2.39
C ALA A 99 -16.99 28.52 -1.90
N TYR A 100 -16.62 29.16 -0.79
CA TYR A 100 -15.24 29.12 -0.29
C TYR A 100 -15.17 28.68 1.17
N GLY A 101 -14.32 27.69 1.45
CA GLY A 101 -13.83 27.42 2.79
C GLY A 101 -12.67 28.36 3.09
N ILE A 102 -12.59 28.91 4.31
CA ILE A 102 -11.50 29.80 4.73
C ILE A 102 -10.76 29.18 5.90
N SER A 103 -9.43 29.14 5.84
CA SER A 103 -8.61 28.79 7.01
C SER A 103 -8.58 29.94 8.02
N SER A 104 -8.23 29.64 9.27
CA SER A 104 -8.10 30.66 10.30
C SER A 104 -7.01 31.68 9.94
N VAL A 105 -7.27 32.95 10.21
CA VAL A 105 -6.29 34.02 9.94
C VAL A 105 -5.13 33.90 10.90
N TYR A 106 -3.93 33.75 10.37
CA TYR A 106 -2.71 33.90 11.14
C TYR A 106 -2.28 35.35 11.22
N CYS A 107 -2.02 35.81 12.43
CA CYS A 107 -1.48 37.13 12.73
C CYS A 107 -0.25 36.98 13.64
N PRO A 108 0.94 37.44 13.21
CA PRO A 108 2.14 37.42 14.05
C PRO A 108 1.90 38.09 15.40
N PRO A 109 2.47 37.58 16.51
CA PRO A 109 2.23 38.08 17.86
C PRO A 109 2.36 39.60 18.02
N GLU A 110 3.38 40.19 17.40
CA GLU A 110 3.66 41.62 17.39
C GLU A 110 2.56 42.45 16.71
N ASN A 111 1.73 41.84 15.87
CA ASN A 111 0.66 42.46 15.09
C ASN A 111 -0.74 42.19 15.67
N ARG A 112 -0.86 41.29 16.65
CA ARG A 112 -2.12 41.00 17.35
C ARG A 112 -2.63 42.24 18.10
N GLY A 113 -3.95 42.41 18.14
CA GLY A 113 -4.61 43.55 18.79
C GLY A 113 -4.59 44.88 18.02
N LYS A 114 -3.89 44.97 16.87
CA LYS A 114 -3.83 46.20 16.05
C LYS A 114 -4.96 46.36 15.04
N GLY A 115 -5.79 45.33 14.87
CA GLY A 115 -6.94 45.30 13.96
C GLY A 115 -6.67 44.70 12.58
N TYR A 116 -5.44 44.26 12.29
CA TYR A 116 -5.06 43.72 10.97
C TYR A 116 -5.86 42.47 10.57
N ALA A 117 -6.08 41.51 11.48
CA ALA A 117 -6.85 40.31 11.17
C ALA A 117 -8.31 40.61 10.80
N ILE A 118 -8.96 41.52 11.52
CA ILE A 118 -10.32 41.99 11.19
C ILE A 118 -10.31 42.67 9.82
N HIS A 119 -9.35 43.55 9.58
CA HIS A 119 -9.24 44.28 8.31
C HIS A 119 -9.03 43.33 7.12
N MET A 120 -8.15 42.34 7.25
CA MET A 120 -7.95 41.28 6.26
C MET A 120 -9.25 40.55 5.91
N MET A 121 -10.02 40.12 6.91
CA MET A 121 -11.30 39.43 6.68
C MET A 121 -12.33 40.33 6.00
N ARG A 122 -12.29 41.64 6.26
CA ARG A 122 -13.16 42.62 5.56
C ARG A 122 -12.80 42.75 4.09
N LEU A 123 -11.51 42.88 3.79
CA LEU A 123 -11.01 42.97 2.41
C LEU A 123 -11.24 41.67 1.63
N LEU A 124 -11.21 40.53 2.32
CA LEU A 124 -11.44 39.22 1.69
C LEU A 124 -12.85 39.10 1.07
N HIS A 125 -13.86 39.77 1.64
CA HIS A 125 -15.18 39.84 1.01
C HIS A 125 -15.12 40.44 -0.40
N TYR A 126 -14.33 41.51 -0.60
CA TYR A 126 -14.16 42.17 -1.90
C TYR A 126 -13.37 41.34 -2.91
N ILE A 127 -12.64 40.31 -2.46
CA ILE A 127 -11.98 39.34 -3.33
C ILE A 127 -12.94 38.24 -3.77
N LEU A 128 -13.74 37.71 -2.83
CA LEU A 128 -14.52 36.49 -3.07
C LEU A 128 -15.92 36.76 -3.61
N ALA A 129 -16.58 37.82 -3.14
CA ALA A 129 -17.99 38.09 -3.45
C ALA A 129 -18.17 38.81 -4.79
N PRO A 130 -19.33 38.64 -5.46
CA PRO A 130 -19.75 39.45 -6.59
C PRO A 130 -19.74 40.94 -6.25
N ALA A 131 -19.21 41.78 -7.15
CA ALA A 131 -19.04 43.21 -6.91
C ALA A 131 -20.38 43.93 -6.61
N ASP A 132 -21.48 43.45 -7.17
CA ASP A 132 -22.84 43.94 -6.98
C ASP A 132 -23.50 43.47 -5.68
N SER A 133 -22.95 42.44 -5.03
CA SER A 133 -23.40 41.98 -3.71
C SER A 133 -22.88 42.83 -2.55
N LEU A 134 -21.86 43.64 -2.81
CA LEU A 134 -21.19 44.46 -1.81
C LEU A 134 -21.68 45.91 -1.90
N GLY A 135 -21.76 46.57 -0.73
CA GLY A 135 -22.07 47.99 -0.66
C GLY A 135 -20.91 48.88 -1.13
N VAL A 136 -21.06 50.19 -0.94
CA VAL A 136 -20.00 51.17 -1.22
C VAL A 136 -18.76 50.85 -0.36
N PHE A 137 -17.60 50.74 -1.01
CA PHE A 137 -16.33 50.49 -0.32
C PHE A 137 -16.01 51.67 0.63
N PRO A 138 -15.73 51.42 1.92
CA PRO A 138 -15.42 52.49 2.88
C PRO A 138 -14.13 53.23 2.50
N GLU A 139 -14.22 54.55 2.29
CA GLU A 139 -13.06 55.38 1.88
C GLU A 139 -11.92 55.34 2.90
N GLU A 140 -12.24 55.20 4.19
CA GLU A 140 -11.25 55.09 5.27
C GLU A 140 -10.39 53.81 5.21
N TRP A 141 -10.79 52.82 4.40
CA TRP A 141 -10.01 51.60 4.13
C TRP A 141 -9.12 51.74 2.90
N GLY A 142 -9.10 52.92 2.26
CA GLY A 142 -8.28 53.21 1.10
C GLY A 142 -8.97 52.79 -0.20
N SER A 143 -8.29 51.98 -1.01
CA SER A 143 -8.85 51.44 -2.26
C SER A 143 -9.23 49.96 -2.10
N PRO A 144 -10.29 49.49 -2.77
CA PRO A 144 -10.62 48.06 -2.76
C PRO A 144 -9.46 47.23 -3.31
N PRO A 145 -9.24 46.01 -2.78
CA PRO A 145 -8.20 45.14 -3.27
C PRO A 145 -8.49 44.74 -4.72
N ILE A 146 -7.43 44.50 -5.50
CA ILE A 146 -7.58 44.05 -6.89
C ILE A 146 -8.13 42.63 -6.86
N GLN A 147 -9.34 42.43 -7.40
CA GLN A 147 -9.96 41.12 -7.55
C GLN A 147 -9.32 40.37 -8.74
N PRO A 148 -8.63 39.23 -8.53
CA PRO A 148 -8.04 38.45 -9.63
C PRO A 148 -9.09 37.80 -10.55
N SER A 149 -8.69 37.55 -11.79
CA SER A 149 -9.53 36.84 -12.77
C SER A 149 -9.92 35.45 -12.27
N GLY A 150 -11.22 35.13 -12.32
CA GLY A 150 -11.77 33.84 -11.86
C GLY A 150 -12.29 33.83 -10.42
N LEU A 151 -12.13 34.93 -9.67
CA LEU A 151 -12.76 35.15 -8.36
C LEU A 151 -13.95 36.12 -8.47
N GLY A 152 -14.55 36.51 -7.34
CA GLY A 152 -15.70 37.41 -7.32
C GLY A 152 -17.03 36.75 -7.68
N ASN A 153 -17.15 35.43 -7.48
CA ASN A 153 -18.33 34.65 -7.84
C ASN A 153 -18.84 33.78 -6.67
N ALA A 154 -18.32 34.00 -5.46
CA ALA A 154 -18.75 33.25 -4.29
C ALA A 154 -20.20 33.59 -3.96
N SER A 155 -21.05 32.58 -3.79
CA SER A 155 -22.40 32.79 -3.25
C SER A 155 -22.41 32.79 -1.71
N PHE A 156 -21.50 32.03 -1.10
CA PHE A 156 -21.25 32.06 0.33
C PHE A 156 -19.81 31.64 0.67
N SER A 157 -19.41 31.85 1.91
CA SER A 157 -18.15 31.34 2.46
C SER A 157 -18.33 30.83 3.88
N MET A 158 -17.55 29.83 4.26
CA MET A 158 -17.58 29.23 5.59
C MET A 158 -16.17 29.19 6.18
N LEU A 159 -16.04 29.45 7.48
CA LEU A 159 -14.80 29.26 8.21
C LEU A 159 -15.05 28.54 9.53
N TRP A 160 -14.05 27.80 9.99
CA TRP A 160 -14.02 27.18 11.30
C TRP A 160 -12.83 27.74 12.07
N SER A 161 -13.08 28.28 13.27
CA SER A 161 -12.03 28.94 14.04
C SER A 161 -12.26 28.81 15.54
N GLU A 162 -11.17 28.57 16.27
CA GLU A 162 -11.13 28.52 17.73
C GLU A 162 -11.10 29.92 18.37
N ILE A 163 -10.80 30.97 17.60
CA ILE A 163 -10.60 32.37 18.06
C ILE A 163 -11.90 33.07 18.53
N GLY A 164 -13.04 32.35 18.56
CA GLY A 164 -14.35 32.88 18.98
C GLY A 164 -15.05 33.70 17.89
N GLY A 165 -16.39 33.64 17.86
CA GLY A 165 -17.23 34.26 16.80
C GLY A 165 -17.13 35.78 16.71
N ASP A 166 -16.87 36.46 17.83
CA ASP A 166 -16.88 37.93 17.96
C ASP A 166 -15.89 38.65 17.02
N LEU A 167 -14.75 38.03 16.69
CA LEU A 167 -13.79 38.63 15.77
C LEU A 167 -14.36 38.70 14.35
N TYR A 168 -14.92 37.58 13.88
CA TYR A 168 -15.40 37.44 12.51
C TYR A 168 -16.76 38.13 12.32
N GLU A 169 -17.60 38.15 13.36
CA GLU A 169 -18.86 38.90 13.34
C GLU A 169 -18.64 40.40 13.14
N ARG A 170 -17.53 40.96 13.66
CA ARG A 170 -17.13 42.37 13.46
C ARG A 170 -16.43 42.64 12.13
N ALA A 171 -16.13 41.60 11.36
CA ALA A 171 -15.39 41.69 10.11
C ALA A 171 -16.30 41.85 8.89
N GLY A 172 -17.36 42.66 8.98
CA GLY A 172 -18.26 42.93 7.85
C GLY A 172 -17.64 43.83 6.79
N TYR A 173 -18.07 43.66 5.54
CA TYR A 173 -17.58 44.42 4.38
C TYR A 173 -17.95 45.92 4.43
N ASN A 174 -18.78 46.35 5.37
CA ASN A 174 -18.94 47.74 5.78
C ASN A 174 -19.12 47.85 7.30
N HIS A 175 -19.08 49.07 7.84
CA HIS A 175 -19.18 49.33 9.27
C HIS A 175 -20.57 49.10 9.88
N SER A 176 -21.60 48.98 9.05
CA SER A 176 -23.01 48.96 9.45
C SER A 176 -23.65 47.57 9.43
N LEU A 177 -22.97 46.58 8.85
CA LEU A 177 -23.46 45.20 8.72
C LEU A 177 -22.56 44.21 9.47
N PRO A 178 -23.13 43.20 10.13
CA PRO A 178 -22.36 42.10 10.69
C PRO A 178 -21.65 41.34 9.56
N GLY A 179 -20.44 40.88 9.81
CA GLY A 179 -19.63 40.14 8.84
C GLY A 179 -20.01 38.68 8.78
N TRP A 180 -19.22 37.85 9.44
CA TRP A 180 -19.39 36.40 9.42
C TRP A 180 -20.29 36.01 10.58
N LYS A 181 -21.42 35.39 10.27
CA LYS A 181 -22.41 34.99 11.26
C LYS A 181 -22.03 33.64 11.87
N PRO A 182 -21.80 33.54 13.20
CA PRO A 182 -21.60 32.27 13.85
C PRO A 182 -22.86 31.40 13.78
N HIS A 183 -22.67 30.12 13.49
CA HIS A 183 -23.70 29.10 13.58
C HIS A 183 -23.42 28.22 14.79
N GLU A 184 -24.43 28.02 15.62
CA GLU A 184 -24.36 27.09 16.73
C GLU A 184 -24.34 25.65 16.20
N TYR A 185 -23.57 24.79 16.88
CA TYR A 185 -23.61 23.36 16.67
C TYR A 185 -23.63 22.64 18.02
N VAL A 186 -24.25 21.47 18.02
CA VAL A 186 -24.25 20.57 19.19
C VAL A 186 -23.21 19.49 18.93
N SER A 187 -22.34 19.23 19.89
CA SER A 187 -21.43 18.10 19.82
C SER A 187 -21.90 17.01 20.78
N THR A 188 -22.01 15.79 20.28
CA THR A 188 -22.27 14.61 21.10
C THR A 188 -20.96 13.85 21.24
N VAL A 189 -20.51 13.67 22.48
CA VAL A 189 -19.22 13.07 22.80
C VAL A 189 -19.42 11.83 23.65
N TRP A 190 -18.68 10.78 23.34
CA TRP A 190 -18.60 9.55 24.13
C TRP A 190 -17.21 9.39 24.72
N GLN A 191 -17.15 9.05 26.00
CA GLN A 191 -15.96 8.48 26.63
C GLN A 191 -16.04 6.96 26.44
N TYR A 192 -15.17 6.39 25.60
CA TYR A 192 -15.26 4.98 25.19
C TYR A 192 -15.27 3.96 26.35
N ARG A 193 -14.86 4.36 27.56
CA ARG A 193 -14.80 3.50 28.76
C ARG A 193 -16.16 3.06 29.32
N ASN A 194 -17.29 3.63 28.86
CA ASN A 194 -18.60 3.51 29.52
C ASN A 194 -19.66 2.69 28.75
N MET A 195 -19.29 1.81 27.81
CA MET A 195 -20.23 1.24 26.82
C MET A 195 -20.36 -0.30 26.82
N VAL A 196 -21.56 -0.79 26.44
CA VAL A 196 -21.95 -2.22 26.35
C VAL A 196 -21.92 -2.70 24.88
N GLU A 197 -21.36 -3.88 24.63
CA GLU A 197 -21.13 -4.43 23.28
C GLU A 197 -22.41 -4.98 22.61
N HIS A 198 -22.69 -4.57 21.36
CA HIS A 198 -23.70 -5.17 20.49
C HIS A 198 -23.19 -5.26 19.03
N PHE A 199 -23.15 -6.46 18.46
CA PHE A 199 -22.57 -6.71 17.13
C PHE A 199 -23.62 -6.90 16.02
N GLY A 200 -23.40 -6.24 14.88
CA GLY A 200 -24.03 -6.52 13.59
C GLY A 200 -22.97 -6.72 12.50
N ARG A 201 -23.34 -7.26 11.33
CA ARG A 201 -22.41 -7.51 10.20
C ARG A 201 -22.05 -6.19 9.51
N VAL A 202 -20.77 -5.82 9.55
CA VAL A 202 -20.24 -4.60 8.95
C VAL A 202 -19.04 -4.86 8.05
N ARG A 203 -18.80 -3.99 7.07
CA ARG A 203 -17.60 -3.90 6.23
C ARG A 203 -16.77 -2.69 6.64
N TRP A 204 -15.51 -2.88 6.98
CA TRP A 204 -14.58 -1.79 7.25
C TRP A 204 -14.13 -1.13 5.94
N LEU A 205 -13.97 0.19 5.95
CA LEU A 205 -13.66 0.98 4.75
C LEU A 205 -12.20 1.45 4.77
N LEU A 206 -11.51 1.26 3.65
CA LEU A 206 -10.18 1.80 3.38
C LEU A 206 -10.25 3.24 2.84
N GLU A 207 -9.11 3.89 2.64
CA GLU A 207 -9.05 5.26 2.10
C GLU A 207 -9.81 5.38 0.76
N VAL A 208 -9.53 4.49 -0.19
CA VAL A 208 -10.18 4.48 -1.50
C VAL A 208 -11.69 4.25 -1.42
N ASP A 209 -12.13 3.44 -0.45
CA ASP A 209 -13.56 3.22 -0.21
C ASP A 209 -14.23 4.49 0.28
N CYS A 210 -13.59 5.21 1.21
CA CYS A 210 -14.11 6.47 1.72
C CYS A 210 -14.20 7.54 0.62
N VAL A 211 -13.18 7.65 -0.25
CA VAL A 211 -13.19 8.58 -1.39
C VAL A 211 -14.37 8.29 -2.32
N ARG A 212 -14.46 7.05 -2.81
CA ARG A 212 -15.56 6.63 -3.69
C ARG A 212 -16.93 6.87 -3.04
N LEU A 213 -17.05 6.51 -1.76
CA LEU A 213 -18.31 6.62 -1.03
C LEU A 213 -18.73 8.08 -0.81
N TRP A 214 -17.79 9.01 -0.62
CA TRP A 214 -18.11 10.44 -0.52
C TRP A 214 -18.54 11.03 -1.86
N ASP A 215 -17.96 10.60 -2.97
CA ASP A 215 -18.39 10.99 -4.32
C ASP A 215 -19.80 10.49 -4.63
N GLU A 216 -20.10 9.24 -4.27
CA GLU A 216 -21.44 8.65 -4.39
C GLU A 216 -22.45 9.36 -3.47
N ASP A 217 -22.05 9.74 -2.25
CA ASP A 217 -22.90 10.47 -1.29
C ASP A 217 -23.20 11.90 -1.74
N ALA A 218 -22.34 12.54 -2.54
CA ALA A 218 -22.63 13.87 -3.08
C ALA A 218 -23.94 13.90 -3.88
N ILE A 219 -24.20 12.87 -4.67
CA ILE A 219 -25.45 12.71 -5.44
C ILE A 219 -26.65 12.61 -4.49
N PHE A 220 -26.50 11.90 -3.39
CA PHE A 220 -27.54 11.76 -2.39
C PHE A 220 -27.78 13.06 -1.62
N VAL A 221 -26.71 13.77 -1.24
CA VAL A 221 -26.78 15.08 -0.61
C VAL A 221 -27.54 16.05 -1.50
N GLU A 222 -27.27 16.09 -2.81
CA GLU A 222 -28.02 16.94 -3.75
C GLU A 222 -29.53 16.65 -3.73
N LYS A 223 -29.91 15.36 -3.83
CA LYS A 223 -31.31 14.96 -3.80
C LYS A 223 -31.96 15.31 -2.45
N LYS A 224 -31.32 14.99 -1.34
CA LYS A 224 -31.88 15.20 0.00
C LYS A 224 -31.93 16.69 0.37
N PHE A 225 -30.95 17.46 -0.08
CA PHE A 225 -30.93 18.90 0.07
C PHE A 225 -32.16 19.52 -0.61
N SER A 226 -32.52 19.06 -1.81
CA SER A 226 -33.74 19.48 -2.50
C SER A 226 -35.00 19.26 -1.65
N GLU A 227 -35.13 18.09 -1.03
CA GLU A 227 -36.29 17.73 -0.19
C GLU A 227 -36.36 18.60 1.08
N LEU A 228 -35.24 18.76 1.78
CA LEU A 228 -35.19 19.53 3.02
C LEU A 228 -35.32 21.03 2.80
N GLY A 229 -34.76 21.57 1.72
CA GLY A 229 -34.88 22.98 1.38
C GLY A 229 -36.34 23.41 1.13
N HIS A 230 -37.20 22.50 0.68
CA HIS A 230 -38.64 22.74 0.52
C HIS A 230 -39.40 22.81 1.85
N GLU A 231 -38.96 22.06 2.86
CA GLU A 231 -39.56 22.08 4.20
C GLU A 231 -39.11 23.30 5.02
N GLU A 232 -37.98 23.90 4.67
CA GLU A 232 -37.41 25.06 5.35
C GLU A 232 -38.03 26.38 4.88
N LYS A 233 -38.37 27.23 5.84
CA LYS A 233 -38.87 28.60 5.56
C LYS A 233 -37.74 29.60 5.32
N LYS A 234 -36.49 29.13 5.32
CA LYS A 234 -35.25 29.89 5.20
C LYS A 234 -34.49 29.45 3.96
N ILE A 235 -33.60 30.30 3.44
CA ILE A 235 -32.66 29.90 2.40
C ILE A 235 -31.71 28.87 3.00
N THR A 236 -31.47 27.77 2.30
CA THR A 236 -30.54 26.74 2.73
C THR A 236 -29.27 26.77 1.88
N CYS A 237 -28.13 26.45 2.47
CA CYS A 237 -26.87 26.26 1.75
C CYS A 237 -26.05 25.10 2.33
N ALA A 238 -25.21 24.46 1.51
CA ALA A 238 -24.36 23.33 1.91
C ALA A 238 -23.12 23.23 1.02
N PHE A 239 -22.04 22.60 1.51
CA PHE A 239 -20.95 22.14 0.63
C PHE A 239 -21.22 20.73 0.11
N LEU A 240 -20.77 20.44 -1.11
CA LEU A 240 -20.69 19.07 -1.60
C LEU A 240 -19.43 18.37 -1.06
N PRO A 241 -19.51 17.06 -0.81
CA PRO A 241 -18.43 16.30 -0.19
C PRO A 241 -17.42 15.70 -1.18
N ASN A 242 -17.70 15.78 -2.47
CA ASN A 242 -16.84 15.30 -3.55
C ASN A 242 -15.66 16.26 -3.82
N GLY A 243 -14.84 15.91 -4.81
CA GLY A 243 -13.73 16.77 -5.28
C GLY A 243 -12.48 16.69 -4.41
N GLY A 244 -12.16 15.48 -3.93
CA GLY A 244 -10.92 15.18 -3.21
C GLY A 244 -10.91 15.48 -1.71
N VAL A 245 -12.05 15.85 -1.12
CA VAL A 245 -12.16 16.27 0.30
C VAL A 245 -11.91 15.08 1.24
N ALA A 246 -12.45 13.90 0.92
CA ALA A 246 -12.21 12.68 1.69
C ALA A 246 -10.72 12.32 1.76
N ALA A 247 -10.06 12.32 0.60
CA ALA A 247 -8.63 12.04 0.48
C ALA A 247 -7.81 13.06 1.27
N PHE A 248 -8.14 14.36 1.18
CA PHE A 248 -7.47 15.40 1.95
C PHE A 248 -7.53 15.15 3.46
N GLN A 249 -8.72 14.88 4.01
CA GLN A 249 -8.89 14.68 5.45
C GLN A 249 -8.09 13.47 5.95
N ILE A 250 -8.06 12.37 5.19
CA ILE A 250 -7.32 11.15 5.54
C ILE A 250 -5.81 11.36 5.42
N ARG A 251 -5.34 11.88 4.27
CA ARG A 251 -3.93 12.08 3.97
C ARG A 251 -3.28 13.06 4.94
N ARG A 252 -4.01 14.11 5.33
CA ARG A 252 -3.56 15.07 6.34
C ARG A 252 -3.22 14.38 7.67
N VAL A 253 -4.03 13.41 8.11
CA VAL A 253 -3.76 12.63 9.35
C VAL A 253 -2.54 11.73 9.17
N LEU A 254 -2.45 11.01 8.03
CA LEU A 254 -1.33 10.12 7.75
C LEU A 254 0.02 10.83 7.75
N MET A 255 0.06 12.08 7.29
CA MET A 255 1.29 12.88 7.25
C MET A 255 1.81 13.31 8.63
N TYR A 256 1.01 13.24 9.70
CA TYR A 256 1.45 13.53 11.07
C TYR A 256 2.03 12.30 11.80
N LEU A 257 1.82 11.08 11.29
CA LEU A 257 2.25 9.84 11.92
C LEU A 257 3.78 9.63 12.01
N PRO A 258 4.60 10.04 11.03
CA PRO A 258 6.06 9.85 11.11
C PRO A 258 6.72 10.54 12.32
N GLY A 259 6.10 11.60 12.86
CA GLY A 259 6.57 12.28 14.08
C GLY A 259 6.11 11.63 15.40
N SER A 260 5.31 10.56 15.35
CA SER A 260 4.68 9.94 16.53
C SER A 260 4.97 8.42 16.58
N PRO A 261 6.18 7.99 16.97
CA PRO A 261 6.64 6.58 16.92
C PRO A 261 5.89 5.61 17.85
N HIS A 262 4.87 6.08 18.58
CA HIS A 262 4.11 5.31 19.56
C HIS A 262 2.61 5.19 19.23
N LEU A 263 2.13 5.77 18.12
CA LEU A 263 0.72 5.73 17.75
C LEU A 263 0.49 4.76 16.60
N PRO A 264 -0.52 3.86 16.70
CA PRO A 264 -0.84 2.94 15.64
C PRO A 264 -1.35 3.71 14.41
N ILE A 265 -0.88 3.32 13.22
CA ILE A 265 -1.40 3.84 11.96
C ILE A 265 -2.84 3.33 11.81
N PRO A 266 -3.85 4.22 11.64
CA PRO A 266 -5.23 3.78 11.43
C PRO A 266 -5.36 2.87 10.21
N LYS A 267 -5.85 1.65 10.43
CA LYS A 267 -6.06 0.66 9.36
C LYS A 267 -7.33 0.92 8.53
N HIS A 268 -8.32 1.57 9.14
CA HIS A 268 -9.63 1.81 8.56
C HIS A 268 -10.10 3.24 8.87
N TRP A 269 -10.82 3.82 7.91
CA TRP A 269 -11.29 5.21 7.94
C TRP A 269 -12.82 5.31 7.92
N GLY A 270 -13.50 4.17 7.93
CA GLY A 270 -14.94 4.09 7.99
C GLY A 270 -15.46 2.67 8.15
N VAL A 271 -16.78 2.56 8.20
CA VAL A 271 -17.55 1.32 8.29
C VAL A 271 -18.84 1.44 7.48
N GLU A 272 -19.31 0.35 6.89
CA GLU A 272 -20.57 0.24 6.17
C GLU A 272 -21.33 -1.02 6.60
N ILE A 273 -22.65 -0.97 6.73
CA ILE A 273 -23.47 -2.15 7.01
C ILE A 273 -23.82 -2.86 5.70
N LEU A 274 -23.61 -4.18 5.65
CA LEU A 274 -23.91 -5.01 4.47
C LEU A 274 -25.31 -5.64 4.56
N GLY A 275 -26.07 -5.61 3.46
CA GLY A 275 -27.29 -6.42 3.28
C GLY A 275 -28.63 -5.78 3.69
N GLU A 276 -28.67 -4.46 3.96
CA GLU A 276 -29.92 -3.71 4.14
C GLU A 276 -30.33 -3.01 2.83
N ASN A 277 -31.64 -2.77 2.63
CA ASN A 277 -32.17 -2.11 1.44
C ASN A 277 -31.72 -0.64 1.29
N GLU A 278 -31.30 -0.02 2.39
CA GLU A 278 -30.73 1.33 2.42
C GLU A 278 -29.29 1.30 2.95
N ARG A 279 -28.38 1.97 2.24
CA ARG A 279 -26.96 2.04 2.56
C ARG A 279 -26.73 2.84 3.85
N ALA A 280 -26.12 2.22 4.85
CA ALA A 280 -25.76 2.84 6.13
C ALA A 280 -24.24 2.71 6.38
N TYR A 281 -23.57 3.82 6.71
CA TYR A 281 -22.13 3.86 6.92
C TYR A 281 -21.71 5.01 7.86
N ALA A 282 -20.46 4.97 8.34
CA ALA A 282 -19.77 6.11 8.91
C ALA A 282 -18.33 6.19 8.41
N THR A 283 -17.78 7.39 8.29
CA THR A 283 -16.34 7.62 8.09
C THR A 283 -15.82 8.53 9.18
N TRP A 284 -14.52 8.47 9.48
CA TRP A 284 -13.91 9.21 10.58
C TRP A 284 -12.46 9.60 10.30
N VAL A 285 -11.96 10.51 11.11
CA VAL A 285 -10.53 10.81 11.24
C VAL A 285 -10.12 10.74 12.71
N THR A 286 -8.84 10.45 12.96
CA THR A 286 -8.26 10.46 14.29
C THR A 286 -7.44 11.72 14.49
N GLU A 287 -7.68 12.42 15.60
CA GLU A 287 -6.90 13.59 15.97
C GLU A 287 -5.65 13.16 16.72
N ILE A 288 -4.54 13.10 15.99
CA ILE A 288 -3.22 12.72 16.49
C ILE A 288 -2.56 13.96 17.10
N GLY A 289 -2.19 13.88 18.38
CA GLY A 289 -1.54 14.96 19.13
C GLY A 289 -2.43 15.76 20.10
N SER A 290 -3.74 15.50 20.14
CA SER A 290 -4.61 16.03 21.21
C SER A 290 -4.45 15.19 22.49
N SER A 291 -4.43 15.84 23.66
CA SER A 291 -4.48 15.15 24.95
C SER A 291 -5.83 15.42 25.63
N PRO A 292 -6.77 14.46 25.60
CA PRO A 292 -6.61 13.09 25.09
C PRO A 292 -6.96 12.97 23.58
N ALA A 293 -6.57 11.84 22.95
CA ALA A 293 -6.80 11.58 21.53
C ALA A 293 -8.29 11.37 21.22
N SER A 294 -8.77 11.92 20.12
CA SER A 294 -10.18 11.87 19.72
C SER A 294 -10.36 11.22 18.35
N LEU A 295 -11.47 10.51 18.16
CA LEU A 295 -11.97 10.06 16.86
C LEU A 295 -13.19 10.90 16.51
N THR A 296 -13.08 11.67 15.43
CA THR A 296 -14.14 12.58 14.98
C THR A 296 -14.81 11.98 13.75
N ILE A 297 -16.13 11.82 13.80
CA ILE A 297 -16.89 11.37 12.65
C ILE A 297 -16.91 12.46 11.60
N THR A 298 -16.54 12.08 10.38
CA THR A 298 -16.52 12.98 9.22
C THR A 298 -17.79 12.83 8.39
N ARG A 299 -18.29 11.60 8.20
CA ARG A 299 -19.62 11.37 7.62
C ARG A 299 -20.35 10.27 8.34
N LEU A 300 -21.68 10.38 8.35
CA LEU A 300 -22.56 9.41 8.96
C LEU A 300 -23.79 9.27 8.08
N ARG A 301 -24.24 8.05 7.83
CA ARG A 301 -25.49 7.76 7.15
C ARG A 301 -26.11 6.57 7.82
N THR A 302 -27.25 6.76 8.46
CA THR A 302 -27.82 5.74 9.34
C THR A 302 -29.29 6.02 9.64
N THR A 303 -29.95 5.03 10.23
CA THR A 303 -31.34 5.05 10.71
C THR A 303 -31.35 4.68 12.19
N GLU A 304 -32.46 4.91 12.90
CA GLU A 304 -32.59 4.49 14.31
C GLU A 304 -32.27 2.99 14.51
N LYS A 305 -32.59 2.15 13.52
CA LYS A 305 -32.28 0.71 13.52
C LYS A 305 -30.79 0.42 13.34
N THR A 306 -30.12 1.13 12.45
CA THR A 306 -28.72 0.85 12.06
C THR A 306 -27.70 1.63 12.88
N PHE A 307 -28.12 2.70 13.54
CA PHE A 307 -27.25 3.59 14.30
C PHE A 307 -26.56 2.89 15.48
N PRO A 308 -27.23 2.04 16.28
CA PRO A 308 -26.54 1.25 17.31
C PRO A 308 -25.39 0.39 16.76
N ILE A 309 -25.58 -0.21 15.59
CA ILE A 309 -24.57 -1.07 14.94
C ILE A 309 -23.37 -0.23 14.49
N ILE A 310 -23.62 0.90 13.81
CA ILE A 310 -22.57 1.83 13.40
C ILE A 310 -21.83 2.41 14.60
N LEU A 311 -22.55 2.81 15.65
CA LEU A 311 -21.97 3.38 16.86
C LEU A 311 -21.06 2.35 17.54
N SER A 312 -21.45 1.08 17.61
CA SER A 312 -20.59 0.02 18.13
C SER A 312 -19.32 -0.14 17.31
N ALA A 313 -19.40 -0.10 15.97
CA ALA A 313 -18.22 -0.17 15.11
C ALA A 313 -17.30 1.05 15.27
N ILE A 314 -17.86 2.25 15.42
CA ILE A 314 -17.11 3.48 15.70
C ILE A 314 -16.34 3.35 17.02
N MET A 315 -16.95 2.80 18.07
CA MET A 315 -16.26 2.63 19.36
C MET A 315 -15.12 1.62 19.27
N GLU A 316 -15.30 0.54 18.52
CA GLU A 316 -14.23 -0.42 18.26
C GLU A 316 -13.09 0.24 17.45
N ALA A 317 -13.42 1.08 16.47
CA ALA A 317 -12.42 1.88 15.76
C ALA A 317 -11.66 2.82 16.70
N ALA A 318 -12.35 3.52 17.59
CA ALA A 318 -11.73 4.43 18.56
C ALA A 318 -10.77 3.68 19.50
N LYS A 319 -11.17 2.51 19.98
CA LYS A 319 -10.35 1.62 20.80
C LYS A 319 -9.09 1.16 20.06
N GLN A 320 -9.24 0.69 18.82
CA GLN A 320 -8.10 0.27 17.97
C GLN A 320 -7.10 1.39 17.74
N ASN A 321 -7.58 2.63 17.65
CA ASN A 321 -6.76 3.82 17.42
C ASN A 321 -6.34 4.54 18.72
N CYS A 322 -6.58 3.95 19.89
CA CYS A 322 -6.25 4.54 21.20
C CYS A 322 -6.89 5.92 21.44
N CYS A 323 -8.03 6.20 20.81
CA CYS A 323 -8.81 7.42 21.04
C CYS A 323 -9.65 7.26 22.31
N THR A 324 -9.63 8.26 23.19
CA THR A 324 -10.46 8.25 24.40
C THR A 324 -11.84 8.87 24.17
N ASN A 325 -11.94 9.74 23.16
CA ASN A 325 -13.17 10.43 22.83
C ASN A 325 -13.63 9.99 21.45
N VAL A 326 -14.93 9.77 21.31
CA VAL A 326 -15.60 9.76 20.01
C VAL A 326 -16.50 10.97 19.94
N GLU A 327 -16.45 11.70 18.84
CA GLU A 327 -17.21 12.94 18.67
C GLU A 327 -18.03 12.92 17.37
N ILE A 328 -19.31 13.28 17.48
CA ILE A 328 -20.22 13.49 16.35
C ILE A 328 -20.84 14.87 16.49
N TRP A 329 -20.73 15.68 15.43
CA TRP A 329 -21.33 17.01 15.41
C TRP A 329 -22.77 16.94 14.91
N ASN A 330 -23.65 17.83 15.39
CA ASN A 330 -25.04 17.98 14.96
C ASN A 330 -25.80 16.67 14.79
N LEU A 331 -25.72 15.80 15.81
CA LEU A 331 -26.47 14.54 15.83
C LEU A 331 -27.98 14.85 15.77
N ASP A 332 -28.68 14.22 14.84
CA ASP A 332 -30.12 14.38 14.63
C ASP A 332 -30.90 14.04 15.90
N SER A 333 -31.96 14.81 16.12
CA SER A 333 -32.84 14.64 17.28
C SER A 333 -33.46 13.25 17.40
N SER A 334 -33.71 12.55 16.29
CA SER A 334 -34.19 11.15 16.29
C SER A 334 -33.16 10.17 16.84
N LEU A 335 -31.87 10.45 16.64
CA LEU A 335 -30.77 9.58 17.08
C LEU A 335 -30.21 9.98 18.45
N ASN A 336 -30.50 11.19 18.93
CA ASN A 336 -30.06 11.68 20.24
C ASN A 336 -30.49 10.79 21.41
N LYS A 337 -31.71 10.25 21.37
CA LYS A 337 -32.18 9.35 22.43
C LYS A 337 -31.31 8.08 22.50
N ILE A 338 -31.05 7.48 21.35
CA ILE A 338 -30.18 6.29 21.23
C ILE A 338 -28.75 6.66 21.66
N ALA A 339 -28.20 7.77 21.18
CA ALA A 339 -26.88 8.23 21.56
C ALA A 339 -26.70 8.39 23.09
N MET A 340 -27.69 8.97 23.77
CA MET A 340 -27.69 9.13 25.23
C MET A 340 -27.84 7.79 25.96
N GLU A 341 -28.65 6.86 25.44
CA GLU A 341 -28.74 5.49 25.97
C GLU A 341 -27.40 4.75 25.88
N PHE A 342 -26.61 5.05 24.84
CA PHE A 342 -25.24 4.58 24.65
C PHE A 342 -24.20 5.51 25.32
N GLY A 343 -24.58 6.26 26.37
CA GLY A 343 -23.64 7.04 27.19
C GLY A 343 -23.03 8.27 26.51
N GLY A 344 -23.64 8.75 25.42
CA GLY A 344 -23.25 9.99 24.76
C GLY A 344 -23.72 11.21 25.55
N GLU A 345 -22.82 12.15 25.76
CA GLU A 345 -23.12 13.42 26.42
C GLU A 345 -23.18 14.53 25.37
N GLY A 346 -24.38 15.08 25.17
CA GLY A 346 -24.58 16.23 24.30
C GLY A 346 -24.19 17.52 25.04
N SER A 347 -23.29 18.30 24.46
CA SER A 347 -22.96 19.64 24.95
C SER A 347 -22.93 20.65 23.81
N GLN A 348 -23.34 21.88 24.09
CA GLN A 348 -23.15 22.99 23.16
C GLN A 348 -21.65 23.32 23.16
N SER A 349 -20.97 23.03 22.06
CA SER A 349 -19.51 23.16 21.99
C SER A 349 -19.10 24.58 21.62
N SER A 350 -18.09 25.11 22.33
CA SER A 350 -17.45 26.40 22.03
C SER A 350 -16.15 26.26 21.24
N LYS A 351 -15.68 25.03 20.96
CA LYS A 351 -14.31 24.78 20.46
C LYS A 351 -14.04 25.29 19.05
N CYS A 352 -15.05 25.45 18.19
CA CYS A 352 -14.89 25.94 16.81
C CYS A 352 -16.25 26.34 16.24
N LEU A 353 -16.62 27.62 16.24
CA LEU A 353 -17.91 28.04 15.70
C LEU A 353 -17.82 28.18 14.17
N PRO A 354 -18.58 27.37 13.38
CA PRO A 354 -18.68 27.60 11.96
C PRO A 354 -19.29 28.98 11.73
N SER A 355 -18.64 29.82 10.92
CA SER A 355 -19.12 31.18 10.64
C SER A 355 -19.38 31.37 9.16
N LEU A 356 -20.60 31.79 8.82
CA LEU A 356 -21.09 31.95 7.45
C LEU A 356 -21.00 33.42 7.02
N ALA A 357 -20.40 33.66 5.85
CA ALA A 357 -20.61 34.87 5.08
C ALA A 357 -21.55 34.58 3.91
N TRP A 358 -22.63 35.35 3.80
CA TRP A 358 -23.63 35.23 2.73
C TRP A 358 -23.52 36.42 1.79
N TYR A 359 -23.49 36.16 0.48
CA TYR A 359 -23.34 37.19 -0.56
C TYR A 359 -24.58 37.32 -1.46
N GLY A 360 -25.69 36.69 -1.10
CA GLY A 360 -26.97 36.94 -1.75
C GLY A 360 -27.62 38.25 -1.26
N PRO A 361 -28.64 38.75 -1.98
CA PRO A 361 -29.34 39.99 -1.62
C PRO A 361 -30.14 39.90 -0.31
N GLU A 362 -30.38 38.69 0.20
CA GLU A 362 -31.11 38.45 1.45
C GLU A 362 -30.22 38.57 2.69
N SER A 363 -30.83 38.82 3.86
CA SER A 363 -30.08 38.81 5.12
C SER A 363 -29.55 37.42 5.46
N ALA A 364 -28.29 37.34 5.90
CA ALA A 364 -27.66 36.12 6.42
C ALA A 364 -28.46 35.49 7.58
N GLU A 365 -29.33 36.23 8.27
CA GLU A 365 -30.21 35.68 9.31
C GLU A 365 -31.30 34.74 8.81
N HIS A 366 -31.64 34.89 7.54
CA HIS A 366 -32.59 34.04 6.82
C HIS A 366 -31.90 32.90 6.08
N VAL A 367 -30.60 32.68 6.30
CA VAL A 367 -29.83 31.57 5.72
C VAL A 367 -29.55 30.52 6.78
N LYS A 368 -29.73 29.25 6.41
CA LYS A 368 -29.46 28.07 7.22
C LYS A 368 -28.43 27.21 6.50
N PHE A 369 -27.28 26.98 7.15
CA PHE A 369 -26.31 26.02 6.64
C PHE A 369 -26.77 24.59 7.00
N LEU A 370 -26.92 23.75 5.99
CA LEU A 370 -27.29 22.34 6.09
C LEU A 370 -26.07 21.47 5.73
N PHE A 371 -26.05 20.22 6.21
CA PHE A 371 -25.00 19.23 5.90
C PHE A 371 -23.60 19.73 6.27
N ASN A 372 -23.22 19.55 7.53
CA ASN A 372 -21.85 19.86 7.95
C ASN A 372 -20.87 18.83 7.36
N GLU A 373 -19.64 19.24 7.09
CA GLU A 373 -18.57 18.38 6.60
C GLU A 373 -18.13 17.31 7.62
N ASN A 374 -18.52 17.48 8.88
CA ASN A 374 -18.35 16.52 9.98
C ASN A 374 -19.67 15.85 10.42
N SER A 375 -20.78 16.06 9.70
CA SER A 375 -22.03 15.31 9.91
C SER A 375 -23.13 15.64 8.90
N PHE A 376 -23.73 14.58 8.35
CA PHE A 376 -25.13 14.63 8.01
C PHE A 376 -25.88 13.47 8.69
N GLN A 377 -27.11 13.70 9.13
CA GLN A 377 -28.01 12.70 9.67
C GLN A 377 -29.47 13.09 9.39
N ARG A 378 -30.24 12.19 8.75
CA ARG A 378 -31.58 11.74 9.18
C ARG A 378 -32.04 10.51 8.38
N GLY A 379 -32.61 9.52 9.07
CA GLY A 379 -33.16 8.29 8.50
C GLY A 379 -34.59 8.42 7.96
N ILE A 380 -34.97 7.54 7.04
CA ILE A 380 -36.38 7.27 6.71
C ILE A 380 -36.65 5.79 6.99
N ALA A 381 -37.55 5.56 7.95
CA ALA A 381 -38.33 4.34 8.01
C ALA A 381 -39.38 4.41 6.89
N ILE A 382 -39.36 3.47 5.94
CA ILE A 382 -40.53 3.20 5.10
C ILE A 382 -41.51 2.43 5.99
N ALA A 383 -42.51 3.12 6.54
CA ALA A 383 -43.71 2.48 7.04
C ALA A 383 -44.84 2.82 6.08
N ASP A 384 -45.24 1.80 5.33
CA ASP A 384 -46.45 1.75 4.52
C ASP A 384 -47.66 2.16 5.38
N VAL A 385 -48.45 3.10 4.88
CA VAL A 385 -49.73 3.46 5.48
C VAL A 385 -50.78 2.55 4.86
N ASP A 386 -51.11 1.45 5.54
CA ASP A 386 -52.49 1.00 5.79
C ASP A 386 -52.55 -0.37 6.50
N CYS A 387 -52.91 -0.36 7.80
CA CYS A 387 -54.02 -1.15 8.38
C CYS A 387 -54.06 -1.13 9.93
N TRP A 388 -55.07 -0.43 10.46
CA TRP A 388 -55.98 -0.79 11.58
C TRP A 388 -55.46 -1.24 12.98
N ASN A 389 -55.76 -0.37 13.97
CA ASN A 389 -56.45 -0.62 15.26
C ASN A 389 -56.07 -1.82 16.16
N ARG A 390 -55.50 -1.56 17.35
CA ARG A 390 -56.19 -1.64 18.68
C ARG A 390 -55.24 -1.49 19.88
N ALA A 391 -55.67 -0.60 20.78
CA ALA A 391 -55.66 -0.68 22.25
C ALA A 391 -54.33 -0.65 23.06
N GLY A 392 -54.27 0.31 24.00
CA GLY A 392 -53.96 -0.06 25.40
C GLY A 392 -52.86 0.71 26.14
N THR A 393 -53.11 1.97 26.47
CA THR A 393 -52.88 2.64 27.78
C THR A 393 -51.74 2.23 28.75
N GLY A 394 -50.95 3.25 29.16
CA GLY A 394 -50.49 3.50 30.55
C GLY A 394 -49.01 3.17 30.87
N MET A 395 -48.27 3.79 31.81
CA MET A 395 -48.46 4.94 32.72
C MET A 395 -47.12 5.13 33.50
N LEU A 396 -46.65 6.38 33.65
CA LEU A 396 -45.94 7.01 34.80
C LEU A 396 -44.57 6.52 35.39
N THR A 397 -43.54 7.37 35.18
CA THR A 397 -42.72 8.19 36.14
C THR A 397 -41.99 7.63 37.40
N LYS A 398 -40.70 8.05 37.52
CA LYS A 398 -40.05 8.93 38.54
C LYS A 398 -39.08 8.38 39.65
N VAL A 399 -38.01 9.20 39.85
CA VAL A 399 -37.09 9.43 41.01
C VAL A 399 -35.93 8.43 41.23
N GLY A 400 -34.67 8.76 41.52
CA GLY A 400 -33.93 10.03 41.71
C GLY A 400 -32.54 9.81 42.38
N LEU A 401 -31.58 10.68 42.05
CA LEU A 401 -30.39 11.21 42.78
C LEU A 401 -29.58 10.33 43.78
N MET A 402 -28.26 10.21 43.57
CA MET A 402 -27.20 10.80 44.45
C MET A 402 -25.76 10.64 43.90
N SER A 403 -24.90 11.56 44.33
CA SER A 403 -23.59 12.05 43.83
C SER A 403 -22.34 11.35 44.46
N PRO A 404 -21.09 11.70 44.07
CA PRO A 404 -19.96 10.78 43.91
C PRO A 404 -18.95 10.74 45.07
N VAL A 405 -18.09 9.72 45.09
CA VAL A 405 -16.89 9.64 45.95
C VAL A 405 -15.65 9.37 45.09
N THR A 406 -14.69 10.29 45.19
CA THR A 406 -13.32 10.23 44.67
C THR A 406 -12.45 9.22 45.43
N CYS A 407 -11.53 8.51 44.74
CA CYS A 407 -10.30 8.04 45.38
C CYS A 407 -9.14 7.78 44.41
N THR A 408 -7.95 8.14 44.88
CA THR A 408 -6.62 8.23 44.29
C THR A 408 -5.84 6.91 44.23
N THR A 409 -5.01 6.77 43.19
CA THR A 409 -3.71 6.05 43.06
C THR A 409 -3.38 4.83 43.95
N ALA A 410 -3.09 3.68 43.32
CA ALA A 410 -2.06 2.73 43.80
C ALA A 410 -1.57 1.77 42.68
N ARG A 411 -0.24 1.70 42.48
CA ARG A 411 0.48 0.68 41.72
C ARG A 411 0.68 -0.56 42.58
N VAL A 412 0.36 -1.78 42.10
CA VAL A 412 0.90 -3.03 42.66
C VAL A 412 1.11 -4.08 41.55
N LYS A 413 2.33 -4.62 41.47
CA LYS A 413 2.72 -5.85 40.76
C LYS A 413 2.25 -7.07 41.56
N LEU A 414 1.76 -8.15 40.91
CA LEU A 414 2.07 -9.52 41.36
C LEU A 414 1.68 -10.61 40.34
N LYS A 415 2.56 -11.61 40.27
CA LYS A 415 2.52 -12.85 39.49
C LYS A 415 1.63 -13.92 40.12
N ASN A 416 1.03 -14.76 39.27
CA ASN A 416 0.52 -16.13 39.41
C ASN A 416 0.57 -16.82 40.79
N THR A 417 -0.57 -17.35 41.27
CA THR A 417 -0.78 -18.81 41.47
C THR A 417 -2.22 -19.18 41.91
N LEU A 418 -2.59 -20.42 41.57
CA LEU A 418 -3.57 -21.34 42.19
C LEU A 418 -5.00 -21.47 41.62
N ILE A 419 -5.14 -22.49 40.79
CA ILE A 419 -6.34 -23.30 40.55
C ILE A 419 -6.46 -24.35 41.68
N ALA A 420 -7.64 -24.50 42.30
CA ALA A 420 -8.30 -25.79 42.59
C ALA A 420 -9.38 -25.71 43.70
N LYS A 421 -10.59 -26.16 43.35
CA LYS A 421 -11.59 -26.95 44.12
C LYS A 421 -13.00 -26.36 44.06
N LEU A 422 -13.84 -26.94 43.21
CA LEU A 422 -15.10 -27.60 43.60
C LEU A 422 -15.72 -28.33 42.39
N SER A 423 -16.19 -29.55 42.64
CA SER A 423 -16.72 -30.51 41.67
C SER A 423 -18.03 -31.12 42.21
N MET A 424 -18.91 -31.52 41.28
CA MET A 424 -20.14 -32.34 41.38
C MET A 424 -21.42 -31.63 41.87
N LYS A 425 -22.63 -31.80 41.33
CA LYS A 425 -23.24 -32.50 40.18
C LYS A 425 -24.73 -32.05 40.09
N ALA A 426 -25.26 -31.64 38.93
CA ALA A 426 -26.62 -31.96 38.41
C ALA A 426 -27.03 -31.14 37.15
N THR A 427 -27.10 -31.84 36.00
CA THR A 427 -28.07 -31.76 34.87
C THR A 427 -28.30 -30.47 34.04
N ALA A 428 -27.59 -30.43 32.89
CA ALA A 428 -27.98 -30.06 31.49
C ALA A 428 -28.53 -28.65 31.12
N PRO A 429 -28.39 -28.18 29.87
CA PRO A 429 -27.20 -28.11 28.99
C PRO A 429 -27.12 -26.69 28.37
N PHE A 430 -26.65 -25.67 29.09
CA PHE A 430 -26.51 -24.32 28.49
C PHE A 430 -25.41 -23.46 29.11
N VAL A 431 -24.52 -24.07 29.89
CA VAL A 431 -23.46 -23.37 30.61
C VAL A 431 -22.14 -24.09 30.35
N LEU A 432 -21.69 -24.03 29.09
CA LEU A 432 -20.28 -24.26 28.74
C LEU A 432 -19.76 -23.28 27.67
N SER A 433 -20.59 -22.36 27.19
CA SER A 433 -20.22 -21.32 26.21
C SER A 433 -19.98 -19.94 26.82
N ALA A 434 -20.29 -19.72 28.10
CA ALA A 434 -20.25 -18.40 28.74
C ALA A 434 -19.02 -18.15 29.66
N LEU A 435 -17.98 -18.99 29.58
CA LEU A 435 -16.75 -18.84 30.37
C LEU A 435 -15.48 -18.63 29.52
N PHE A 436 -15.63 -18.27 28.24
CA PHE A 436 -14.51 -18.01 27.31
C PHE A 436 -14.60 -16.66 26.55
N ALA A 437 -15.41 -15.70 27.00
CA ALA A 437 -15.64 -14.46 26.25
C ALA A 437 -15.14 -13.18 26.97
N PHE A 438 -14.04 -13.28 27.71
CA PHE A 438 -13.26 -12.12 28.17
C PHE A 438 -11.77 -12.38 27.89
N THR A 439 -11.38 -12.31 26.62
CA THR A 439 -10.01 -12.05 26.12
C THR A 439 -10.02 -12.25 24.60
N GLN A 440 -9.76 -11.18 23.83
CA GLN A 440 -8.86 -11.18 22.66
C GLN A 440 -9.01 -9.85 21.90
N CYS A 441 -8.04 -8.96 22.08
CA CYS A 441 -7.39 -8.39 20.89
C CYS A 441 -7.08 -9.62 20.02
N GLN A 442 -7.64 -9.78 18.81
CA GLN A 442 -7.29 -10.94 17.98
C GLN A 442 -5.81 -10.85 17.67
N ILE A 443 -5.02 -11.55 18.48
CA ILE A 443 -3.63 -11.85 18.18
C ILE A 443 -3.74 -12.73 16.94
N ILE A 444 -3.26 -12.23 15.81
CA ILE A 444 -3.07 -13.05 14.62
C ILE A 444 -2.05 -14.11 15.04
N THR A 445 -2.53 -15.31 15.35
CA THR A 445 -1.70 -16.42 15.80
C THR A 445 -1.51 -17.38 14.64
N LEU A 446 -0.28 -17.87 14.49
CA LEU A 446 -0.01 -19.04 13.67
C LEU A 446 -0.91 -20.20 14.11
N PRO A 447 -1.39 -21.04 13.18
CA PRO A 447 -2.17 -22.22 13.55
C PRO A 447 -1.32 -23.18 14.39
N PRO A 448 -1.94 -24.00 15.26
CA PRO A 448 -1.26 -25.13 15.87
C PRO A 448 -0.68 -26.04 14.78
N ALA A 449 0.54 -26.51 15.02
CA ALA A 449 1.21 -27.39 14.08
C ALA A 449 0.60 -28.79 14.02
N VAL A 450 0.75 -29.43 12.87
CA VAL A 450 0.28 -30.78 12.57
C VAL A 450 1.48 -31.65 12.25
N SER A 451 1.87 -32.50 13.20
CA SER A 451 3.09 -33.32 13.10
C SER A 451 2.83 -34.78 12.69
N SER A 452 1.58 -35.26 12.78
CA SER A 452 1.20 -36.64 12.43
C SER A 452 -0.30 -36.79 12.18
N GLY A 453 -0.72 -37.90 11.56
CA GLY A 453 -2.13 -38.24 11.34
C GLY A 453 -2.76 -37.60 10.10
N PHE A 454 -2.40 -36.35 9.79
CA PHE A 454 -2.66 -35.64 8.53
C PHE A 454 -4.06 -35.85 7.95
N LYS A 455 -5.09 -35.48 8.69
CA LYS A 455 -6.48 -35.57 8.25
C LYS A 455 -6.89 -34.33 7.46
N GLN A 456 -7.96 -34.44 6.69
CA GLN A 456 -8.55 -33.28 6.02
C GLN A 456 -8.91 -32.16 7.01
N GLU A 457 -9.42 -32.50 8.20
CA GLU A 457 -9.71 -31.56 9.28
C GLU A 457 -8.46 -30.77 9.73
N ASP A 458 -7.26 -31.34 9.60
CA ASP A 458 -6.00 -30.67 9.93
C ASP A 458 -5.66 -29.63 8.87
N LEU A 459 -5.84 -29.98 7.59
CA LEU A 459 -5.65 -29.08 6.46
C LEU A 459 -6.67 -27.93 6.49
N ASP A 460 -7.93 -28.24 6.80
CA ASP A 460 -9.00 -27.26 6.96
C ASP A 460 -8.66 -26.25 8.06
N ARG A 461 -8.05 -26.70 9.17
CA ARG A 461 -7.60 -25.80 10.26
C ARG A 461 -6.46 -24.88 9.82
N LEU A 462 -5.52 -25.35 9.00
CA LEU A 462 -4.49 -24.49 8.43
C LEU A 462 -5.12 -23.41 7.55
N TRP A 463 -6.07 -23.76 6.68
CA TRP A 463 -6.78 -22.80 5.84
C TRP A 463 -7.67 -21.84 6.63
N GLN A 464 -8.34 -22.30 7.69
CA GLN A 464 -9.06 -21.42 8.61
C GLN A 464 -8.17 -20.35 9.25
N SER A 465 -6.88 -20.64 9.46
CA SER A 465 -5.93 -19.66 9.98
C SER A 465 -5.47 -18.62 8.94
N VAL A 466 -5.57 -18.95 7.66
CA VAL A 466 -5.37 -18.00 6.56
C VAL A 466 -6.58 -17.08 6.49
N GLU A 467 -7.80 -17.63 6.58
CA GLU A 467 -9.05 -16.90 6.38
C GLU A 467 -9.56 -16.11 7.60
N GLN A 468 -8.67 -15.70 8.53
CA GLN A 468 -9.07 -14.97 9.73
C GLN A 468 -9.56 -13.54 9.42
N ILE A 469 -8.95 -12.88 8.44
CA ILE A 469 -9.24 -11.48 8.07
C ILE A 469 -9.87 -11.39 6.69
N LEU A 470 -9.21 -11.94 5.67
CA LEU A 470 -9.70 -11.99 4.30
C LEU A 470 -9.99 -13.46 3.93
N PRO A 471 -11.18 -13.81 3.41
CA PRO A 471 -11.43 -15.17 2.92
C PRO A 471 -10.70 -15.43 1.60
N VAL A 472 -10.40 -16.70 1.30
CA VAL A 472 -9.82 -17.10 0.01
C VAL A 472 -10.85 -16.96 -1.10
N THR A 473 -10.42 -16.34 -2.20
CA THR A 473 -11.20 -16.14 -3.42
C THR A 473 -10.92 -17.25 -4.43
N THR A 474 -11.87 -17.47 -5.34
CA THR A 474 -11.77 -18.48 -6.41
C THR A 474 -11.89 -17.76 -7.75
N ALA A 475 -11.12 -18.21 -8.74
CA ALA A 475 -11.17 -17.68 -10.10
C ALA A 475 -12.50 -18.00 -10.79
N ASP A 476 -12.87 -17.22 -11.80
CA ASP A 476 -14.06 -17.50 -12.60
C ASP A 476 -13.87 -18.75 -13.49
N VAL A 477 -12.63 -19.02 -13.92
CA VAL A 477 -12.26 -20.23 -14.66
C VAL A 477 -11.59 -21.22 -13.71
N THR A 478 -12.23 -22.38 -13.51
CA THR A 478 -11.78 -23.44 -12.59
C THR A 478 -11.61 -24.80 -13.26
N GLU A 479 -11.48 -24.81 -14.59
CA GLU A 479 -11.19 -25.99 -15.40
C GLU A 479 -10.04 -25.72 -16.36
N VAL A 480 -9.22 -26.74 -16.63
CA VAL A 480 -8.08 -26.62 -17.54
C VAL A 480 -8.59 -26.32 -18.95
N LEU A 481 -8.15 -25.19 -19.52
CA LEU A 481 -8.54 -24.80 -20.87
C LEU A 481 -7.58 -25.37 -21.91
N GLU A 482 -8.14 -26.04 -22.92
CA GLU A 482 -7.38 -26.54 -24.06
C GLU A 482 -6.78 -25.40 -24.91
N PRO A 483 -5.69 -25.68 -25.66
CA PRO A 483 -5.11 -24.75 -26.61
C PRO A 483 -6.13 -24.20 -27.61
N LEU A 484 -5.92 -22.96 -28.06
CA LEU A 484 -6.81 -22.31 -29.02
C LEU A 484 -6.63 -22.94 -30.41
N GLN A 485 -7.73 -23.39 -31.05
CA GLN A 485 -7.66 -24.05 -32.37
C GLN A 485 -7.23 -23.11 -33.50
N ASN A 486 -7.70 -21.86 -33.50
CA ASN A 486 -7.35 -20.83 -34.49
C ASN A 486 -6.40 -19.79 -33.87
N PHE A 487 -5.37 -20.28 -33.18
CA PHE A 487 -4.38 -19.44 -32.53
C PHE A 487 -3.58 -18.64 -33.56
N SER A 488 -3.43 -17.33 -33.32
CA SER A 488 -2.57 -16.44 -34.09
C SER A 488 -2.00 -15.38 -33.15
N VAL A 489 -0.72 -15.03 -33.35
CA VAL A 489 -0.03 -13.96 -32.63
C VAL A 489 -0.54 -12.58 -33.05
N GLY A 490 -1.26 -12.49 -34.17
CA GLY A 490 -1.63 -11.22 -34.79
C GLY A 490 -0.53 -10.71 -35.72
N PRO A 491 -0.73 -9.54 -36.36
CA PRO A 491 0.30 -8.94 -37.20
C PRO A 491 1.48 -8.43 -36.35
N ASP A 492 2.69 -8.52 -36.91
CA ASP A 492 3.87 -7.88 -36.33
C ASP A 492 3.58 -6.39 -36.02
N PRO A 493 4.06 -5.85 -34.89
CA PRO A 493 4.01 -4.42 -34.65
C PRO A 493 4.81 -3.67 -35.73
N PRO A 494 4.47 -2.39 -36.02
CA PRO A 494 5.27 -1.56 -36.93
C PRO A 494 6.75 -1.63 -36.56
N ARG A 495 7.60 -2.02 -37.52
CA ARG A 495 9.04 -2.15 -37.32
C ARG A 495 9.68 -0.78 -37.14
N PHE A 496 9.58 -0.21 -35.94
CA PHE A 496 10.45 0.86 -35.49
C PHE A 496 11.63 0.20 -34.78
N ARG A 497 12.57 -0.35 -35.56
CA ARG A 497 13.90 -0.70 -35.02
C ARG A 497 14.80 0.50 -35.29
N PRO A 498 15.13 1.33 -34.29
CA PRO A 498 16.19 2.29 -34.47
C PRO A 498 17.45 1.58 -34.97
N ALA A 499 18.02 2.05 -36.09
CA ALA A 499 19.15 1.40 -36.76
C ALA A 499 20.40 1.24 -35.84
N TYR A 500 20.47 1.94 -34.71
CA TYR A 500 21.57 1.85 -33.75
C TYR A 500 21.51 0.60 -32.86
N LEU A 501 20.34 -0.05 -32.68
CA LEU A 501 20.20 -1.24 -31.82
C LEU A 501 20.72 -2.54 -32.45
N GLN A 502 21.17 -2.52 -33.71
CA GLN A 502 21.52 -3.74 -34.47
C GLN A 502 22.95 -3.76 -35.03
N ALA A 503 23.73 -2.68 -34.89
CA ALA A 503 24.93 -2.52 -35.71
C ALA A 503 26.06 -3.53 -35.38
N ASN A 504 26.23 -3.94 -34.11
CA ASN A 504 27.42 -4.70 -33.69
C ASN A 504 27.23 -6.23 -33.57
N THR A 505 26.01 -6.75 -33.45
CA THR A 505 25.74 -8.18 -33.23
C THR A 505 24.98 -8.84 -34.38
N SER A 506 24.67 -8.10 -35.46
CA SER A 506 23.83 -8.57 -36.58
C SER A 506 24.30 -9.83 -37.32
N ASN A 507 25.58 -10.20 -37.20
CA ASN A 507 26.15 -11.41 -37.80
C ASN A 507 26.39 -12.55 -36.79
N LEU A 508 26.10 -12.33 -35.51
CA LEU A 508 26.25 -13.34 -34.45
C LEU A 508 24.96 -14.13 -34.29
N LYS A 509 25.07 -15.34 -33.73
CA LYS A 509 23.92 -16.22 -33.43
C LYS A 509 24.05 -16.81 -32.04
N LEU A 510 22.93 -17.16 -31.43
CA LEU A 510 22.98 -17.99 -30.22
C LEU A 510 23.70 -19.33 -30.54
N PRO A 511 24.56 -19.83 -29.64
CA PRO A 511 25.21 -21.13 -29.81
C PRO A 511 24.20 -22.27 -29.97
N GLU A 512 24.62 -23.34 -30.65
CA GLU A 512 23.82 -24.57 -30.71
C GLU A 512 23.56 -25.11 -29.29
N GLY A 513 22.31 -25.50 -29.01
CA GLY A 513 21.89 -25.98 -27.70
C GLY A 513 21.72 -24.89 -26.62
N PHE A 514 21.81 -23.61 -26.99
CA PHE A 514 21.54 -22.51 -26.05
C PHE A 514 20.08 -22.51 -25.60
N LYS A 515 19.86 -22.39 -24.28
CA LYS A 515 18.51 -22.34 -23.68
C LYS A 515 17.99 -20.91 -23.71
N TYR A 516 17.09 -20.62 -24.64
CA TYR A 516 16.41 -19.33 -24.73
C TYR A 516 14.96 -19.51 -24.26
N GLY A 517 14.65 -18.91 -23.11
CA GLY A 517 13.42 -19.22 -22.39
C GLY A 517 12.80 -18.07 -21.63
N VAL A 518 11.70 -18.41 -20.96
CA VAL A 518 10.98 -17.55 -20.00
C VAL A 518 10.92 -18.23 -18.64
N ALA A 519 10.80 -17.44 -17.57
CA ALA A 519 10.66 -17.91 -16.20
C ALA A 519 9.28 -17.55 -15.61
N THR A 520 8.82 -18.42 -14.71
CA THR A 520 7.60 -18.29 -13.90
C THR A 520 7.83 -18.91 -12.52
N ALA A 521 7.00 -18.55 -11.53
CA ALA A 521 7.03 -19.14 -10.20
C ALA A 521 5.62 -19.48 -9.71
N ALA A 522 5.46 -20.63 -9.07
CA ALA A 522 4.16 -21.20 -8.71
C ALA A 522 3.23 -20.21 -7.99
N THR A 523 3.69 -19.62 -6.88
CA THR A 523 2.90 -18.65 -6.10
C THR A 523 2.60 -17.36 -6.87
N GLN A 524 3.39 -17.03 -7.88
CA GLN A 524 3.23 -15.80 -8.66
C GLN A 524 2.28 -15.97 -9.86
N VAL A 525 2.14 -17.19 -10.39
CA VAL A 525 1.35 -17.45 -11.60
C VAL A 525 0.19 -18.42 -11.45
N GLU A 526 0.28 -19.44 -10.58
CA GLU A 526 -0.67 -20.56 -10.57
C GLU A 526 -2.07 -20.13 -10.12
N GLY A 527 -2.16 -19.47 -8.95
CA GLY A 527 -3.41 -19.34 -8.21
C GLY A 527 -3.94 -20.71 -7.75
N ALA A 528 -5.28 -20.87 -7.72
CA ALA A 528 -5.95 -22.10 -7.32
C ALA A 528 -5.48 -22.61 -5.94
N VAL A 529 -5.33 -21.67 -4.99
CA VAL A 529 -4.57 -21.90 -3.76
C VAL A 529 -5.17 -22.93 -2.82
N LYS A 530 -6.50 -23.11 -2.83
CA LYS A 530 -7.27 -24.09 -2.04
C LYS A 530 -7.80 -25.29 -2.85
N THR A 531 -7.42 -25.39 -4.12
CA THR A 531 -7.88 -26.47 -5.01
C THR A 531 -6.99 -27.71 -4.83
N ASP A 532 -7.58 -28.90 -5.05
CA ASP A 532 -6.86 -30.15 -5.22
C ASP A 532 -5.89 -30.48 -4.08
N GLY A 533 -6.33 -30.27 -2.84
CA GLY A 533 -5.58 -30.68 -1.64
C GLY A 533 -4.35 -29.82 -1.30
N ARG A 534 -4.09 -28.70 -1.98
CA ARG A 534 -2.98 -27.79 -1.65
C ARG A 534 -3.09 -27.27 -0.20
N GLY A 535 -1.98 -27.28 0.52
CA GLY A 535 -1.82 -26.60 1.81
C GLY A 535 -1.37 -25.15 1.66
N PRO A 536 -1.63 -24.30 2.68
CA PRO A 536 -1.23 -22.91 2.63
C PRO A 536 0.28 -22.74 2.82
N SER A 537 0.85 -21.75 2.15
CA SER A 537 2.19 -21.25 2.37
C SER A 537 2.21 -20.03 3.30
N ASN A 538 3.41 -19.54 3.61
CA ASN A 538 3.63 -18.26 4.29
C ASN A 538 2.97 -17.08 3.55
N TRP A 539 2.97 -17.07 2.22
CA TRP A 539 2.39 -15.98 1.43
C TRP A 539 0.87 -15.98 1.48
N ASP A 540 0.23 -17.15 1.41
CA ASP A 540 -1.21 -17.28 1.61
C ASP A 540 -1.59 -16.71 2.99
N TRP A 541 -0.90 -17.16 4.06
CA TRP A 541 -1.19 -16.67 5.40
C TRP A 541 -0.93 -15.18 5.57
N ALA A 542 0.22 -14.68 5.13
CA ALA A 542 0.61 -13.30 5.33
C ALA A 542 -0.29 -12.33 4.54
N CYS A 543 -0.61 -12.62 3.28
CA CYS A 543 -1.43 -11.72 2.47
C CYS A 543 -2.91 -11.71 2.86
N HIS A 544 -3.42 -12.77 3.50
CA HIS A 544 -4.78 -12.76 4.05
C HIS A 544 -4.86 -12.08 5.41
N ASN A 545 -3.80 -12.14 6.24
CA ASN A 545 -3.80 -11.59 7.59
C ASN A 545 -3.21 -10.16 7.68
N TYR A 546 -2.39 -9.77 6.71
CA TYR A 546 -1.78 -8.44 6.55
C TYR A 546 -2.09 -7.89 5.16
N VAL A 547 -3.37 -7.86 4.80
CA VAL A 547 -3.91 -7.52 3.48
C VAL A 547 -3.26 -6.28 2.84
N SER A 548 -3.08 -5.20 3.61
CA SER A 548 -2.47 -3.96 3.12
C SER A 548 -0.99 -4.09 2.75
N TRP A 549 -0.27 -5.05 3.34
CA TRP A 549 1.12 -5.33 2.99
C TRP A 549 1.25 -5.93 1.60
N CYS A 550 0.25 -6.72 1.16
CA CYS A 550 0.18 -7.30 -0.18
C CYS A 550 -0.71 -6.47 -1.13
N ASN A 551 -0.66 -5.14 -1.01
CA ASN A 551 -1.43 -4.21 -1.85
C ASN A 551 -2.95 -4.53 -1.94
N ASN A 552 -3.51 -5.11 -0.88
CA ASN A 552 -4.89 -5.56 -0.77
C ASN A 552 -5.33 -6.67 -1.74
N ILE A 553 -4.39 -7.37 -2.38
CA ILE A 553 -4.69 -8.45 -3.31
C ILE A 553 -3.90 -9.68 -2.83
N PRO A 554 -4.56 -10.77 -2.38
CA PRO A 554 -3.87 -12.01 -2.05
C PRO A 554 -3.51 -12.83 -3.31
N PRO A 555 -2.56 -13.79 -3.22
CA PRO A 555 -2.15 -14.63 -4.35
C PRO A 555 -3.13 -15.77 -4.68
N ASP A 556 -4.44 -15.57 -4.44
CA ASP A 556 -5.47 -16.61 -4.61
C ASP A 556 -5.65 -17.05 -6.05
N VAL A 557 -5.71 -16.06 -6.95
CA VAL A 557 -6.00 -16.23 -8.38
C VAL A 557 -4.77 -15.91 -9.24
N THR A 558 -4.05 -14.84 -8.91
CA THR A 558 -2.88 -14.36 -9.69
C THR A 558 -3.21 -14.16 -11.17
N ILE A 559 -2.67 -15.00 -12.07
CA ILE A 559 -3.04 -15.07 -13.49
C ILE A 559 -3.72 -16.37 -13.87
N ASN A 560 -4.05 -17.19 -12.89
CA ASN A 560 -4.77 -18.45 -13.04
C ASN A 560 -4.06 -19.45 -13.96
N HIS A 561 -2.72 -19.44 -13.98
CA HIS A 561 -1.90 -20.31 -14.82
C HIS A 561 -2.19 -21.79 -14.53
N TYR A 562 -2.62 -22.15 -13.32
CA TYR A 562 -3.03 -23.52 -12.97
C TYR A 562 -4.05 -24.11 -13.94
N TYR A 563 -5.00 -23.30 -14.40
CA TYR A 563 -6.02 -23.71 -15.38
C TYR A 563 -5.70 -23.27 -16.81
N LEU A 564 -4.80 -22.30 -16.99
CA LEU A 564 -4.50 -21.70 -18.28
C LEU A 564 -3.15 -22.15 -18.90
N TYR A 565 -2.39 -23.02 -18.22
CA TYR A 565 -1.03 -23.38 -18.62
C TYR A 565 -0.92 -23.89 -20.07
N LYS A 566 -1.87 -24.68 -20.57
CA LYS A 566 -1.82 -25.16 -21.97
C LYS A 566 -1.88 -24.01 -22.98
N ARG A 567 -2.69 -22.99 -22.70
CA ARG A 567 -2.75 -21.78 -23.53
C ARG A 567 -1.52 -20.91 -23.34
N ASP A 568 -1.03 -20.78 -22.11
CA ASP A 568 0.19 -20.02 -21.85
C ASP A 568 1.42 -20.69 -22.51
N ILE A 569 1.51 -22.03 -22.55
CA ILE A 569 2.52 -22.80 -23.31
C ILE A 569 2.37 -22.57 -24.81
N GLN A 570 1.15 -22.67 -25.36
CA GLN A 570 0.91 -22.37 -26.78
C GLN A 570 1.42 -20.97 -27.15
N ARG A 571 1.23 -20.00 -26.24
CA ARG A 571 1.67 -18.62 -26.41
C ARG A 571 3.18 -18.46 -26.24
N ALA A 572 3.80 -19.18 -25.31
CA ALA A 572 5.25 -19.23 -25.13
C ALA A 572 5.92 -19.83 -26.38
N LYS A 573 5.41 -20.97 -26.88
CA LYS A 573 5.90 -21.61 -28.11
C LYS A 573 5.90 -20.65 -29.31
N ALA A 574 4.88 -19.79 -29.39
CA ALA A 574 4.76 -18.79 -30.45
C ALA A 574 5.88 -17.74 -30.44
N MET A 575 6.56 -17.54 -29.31
CA MET A 575 7.74 -16.68 -29.17
C MET A 575 9.01 -17.34 -29.76
N GLY A 576 8.99 -18.66 -29.98
CA GLY A 576 10.17 -19.41 -30.39
C GLY A 576 11.09 -19.83 -29.23
N VAL A 577 10.63 -19.74 -27.98
CA VAL A 577 11.39 -20.28 -26.83
C VAL A 577 11.52 -21.79 -26.94
N ASN A 578 12.67 -22.31 -26.51
CA ASN A 578 12.96 -23.75 -26.47
C ASN A 578 13.04 -24.29 -25.04
N THR A 579 12.94 -23.42 -24.03
CA THR A 579 13.00 -23.80 -22.62
C THR A 579 12.05 -22.94 -21.79
N MET A 580 11.43 -23.51 -20.77
CA MET A 580 10.62 -22.77 -19.80
C MET A 580 11.01 -23.16 -18.38
N SER A 581 11.32 -22.15 -17.58
CA SER A 581 11.60 -22.29 -16.16
C SER A 581 10.33 -22.08 -15.34
N PHE A 582 10.01 -23.02 -14.45
CA PHE A 582 8.91 -22.91 -13.51
C PHE A 582 9.29 -23.48 -12.14
N SER A 583 8.56 -23.09 -11.10
CA SER A 583 8.72 -23.72 -9.77
C SER A 583 7.57 -24.66 -9.44
N ILE A 584 7.85 -25.67 -8.62
CA ILE A 584 6.84 -26.54 -8.03
C ILE A 584 6.47 -26.00 -6.66
N SER A 585 5.17 -25.95 -6.36
CA SER A 585 4.71 -25.48 -5.06
C SER A 585 4.83 -26.57 -4.00
N TRP A 586 5.72 -26.37 -3.01
CA TRP A 586 5.99 -27.38 -1.98
C TRP A 586 4.71 -27.75 -1.22
N SER A 587 3.92 -26.75 -0.83
CA SER A 587 2.66 -26.98 -0.12
C SER A 587 1.55 -27.59 -1.00
N ARG A 588 1.72 -27.62 -2.34
CA ARG A 588 0.83 -28.39 -3.21
C ARG A 588 1.18 -29.87 -3.16
N VAL A 589 2.46 -30.24 -3.21
CA VAL A 589 2.90 -31.65 -3.20
C VAL A 589 2.83 -32.27 -1.81
N PHE A 590 3.28 -31.54 -0.78
CA PHE A 590 3.19 -31.93 0.63
C PHE A 590 2.39 -30.87 1.39
N PRO A 591 1.07 -31.04 1.57
CA PRO A 591 0.20 -30.02 2.18
C PRO A 591 0.62 -29.56 3.58
N PHE A 592 1.33 -30.40 4.32
CA PHE A 592 1.87 -30.09 5.64
C PHE A 592 3.39 -29.85 5.65
N GLY A 593 4.05 -29.93 4.49
CA GLY A 593 5.48 -29.69 4.27
C GLY A 593 6.44 -30.76 4.82
N LEU A 594 6.06 -31.47 5.89
CA LEU A 594 6.91 -32.44 6.58
C LEU A 594 7.26 -33.65 5.70
N SER A 595 8.40 -34.27 5.95
CA SER A 595 8.86 -35.50 5.29
C SER A 595 7.89 -36.67 5.41
N ASN A 596 7.11 -36.73 6.49
CA ASN A 596 6.06 -37.72 6.72
C ASN A 596 4.65 -37.24 6.28
N SER A 597 4.52 -36.03 5.74
CA SER A 597 3.24 -35.55 5.20
C SER A 597 2.81 -36.44 4.04
N PRO A 598 1.51 -36.73 3.88
CA PRO A 598 1.02 -37.43 2.70
C PRO A 598 1.37 -36.63 1.45
N VAL A 599 1.76 -37.36 0.40
CA VAL A 599 1.91 -36.80 -0.93
C VAL A 599 0.53 -36.59 -1.53
N ASN A 600 0.31 -35.43 -2.11
CA ASN A 600 -0.90 -35.07 -2.82
C ASN A 600 -0.79 -35.50 -4.29
N GLU A 601 -1.51 -36.56 -4.71
CA GLU A 601 -1.40 -37.11 -6.07
C GLU A 601 -2.02 -36.19 -7.11
N GLU A 602 -3.03 -35.40 -6.74
CA GLU A 602 -3.65 -34.40 -7.61
C GLU A 602 -2.63 -33.31 -8.01
N ALA A 603 -1.72 -32.94 -7.12
CA ALA A 603 -0.59 -32.08 -7.44
C ALA A 603 0.30 -32.70 -8.52
N PHE A 604 0.59 -34.00 -8.42
CA PHE A 604 1.38 -34.70 -9.42
C PHE A 604 0.65 -34.81 -10.75
N GLN A 605 -0.65 -35.05 -10.76
CA GLN A 605 -1.43 -35.05 -12.00
C GLN A 605 -1.33 -33.70 -12.73
N TYR A 606 -1.40 -32.59 -11.98
CA TYR A 606 -1.19 -31.26 -12.55
C TYR A 606 0.22 -31.08 -13.14
N TYR A 607 1.27 -31.31 -12.36
CA TYR A 607 2.65 -31.11 -12.82
C TYR A 607 3.10 -32.13 -13.87
N ASP A 608 2.61 -33.37 -13.84
CA ASP A 608 2.79 -34.36 -14.91
C ASP A 608 2.21 -33.80 -16.23
N SER A 609 0.96 -33.34 -16.18
CA SER A 609 0.29 -32.78 -17.37
C SER A 609 0.97 -31.51 -17.86
N TYR A 610 1.47 -30.66 -16.95
CA TYR A 610 2.19 -29.45 -17.31
C TYR A 610 3.53 -29.76 -18.00
N ILE A 611 4.34 -30.66 -17.42
CA ILE A 611 5.61 -31.11 -18.00
C ILE A 611 5.39 -31.81 -19.34
N ASP A 612 4.38 -32.67 -19.43
CA ASP A 612 4.07 -33.38 -20.67
C ASP A 612 3.61 -32.42 -21.78
N GLU A 613 2.84 -31.37 -21.44
CA GLU A 613 2.46 -30.34 -22.40
C GLU A 613 3.67 -29.51 -22.87
N LEU A 614 4.61 -29.17 -21.97
CA LEU A 614 5.86 -28.49 -22.36
C LEU A 614 6.65 -29.33 -23.37
N LEU A 615 6.87 -30.61 -23.04
CA LEU A 615 7.61 -31.54 -23.90
C LEU A 615 6.90 -31.80 -25.23
N ALA A 616 5.56 -31.88 -25.24
CA ALA A 616 4.77 -32.02 -26.45
C ALA A 616 4.87 -30.81 -27.39
N ASN A 617 5.27 -29.65 -26.87
CA ASN A 617 5.52 -28.42 -27.63
C ASN A 617 7.02 -28.19 -27.88
N ASP A 618 7.89 -29.19 -27.70
CA ASP A 618 9.36 -29.08 -27.79
C ASP A 618 9.93 -27.94 -26.92
N ILE A 619 9.35 -27.74 -25.73
CA ILE A 619 9.85 -26.81 -24.73
C ILE A 619 10.43 -27.63 -23.58
N GLU A 620 11.73 -27.45 -23.34
CA GLU A 620 12.44 -28.16 -22.29
C GLU A 620 12.08 -27.56 -20.91
N PRO A 621 11.69 -28.39 -19.92
CA PRO A 621 11.37 -27.91 -18.58
C PRO A 621 12.63 -27.69 -17.73
N VAL A 622 12.73 -26.52 -17.11
CA VAL A 622 13.67 -26.23 -16.01
C VAL A 622 12.86 -26.12 -14.72
N VAL A 623 13.15 -26.99 -13.75
CA VAL A 623 12.33 -27.07 -12.53
C VAL A 623 13.06 -26.48 -11.34
N THR A 624 12.43 -25.48 -10.72
CA THR A 624 12.82 -24.93 -9.42
C THR A 624 12.03 -25.59 -8.30
N LEU A 625 12.72 -26.20 -7.34
CA LEU A 625 12.07 -26.93 -6.25
C LEU A 625 11.43 -26.00 -5.21
N PHE A 626 12.04 -24.85 -4.95
CA PHE A 626 11.56 -23.92 -3.94
C PHE A 626 11.70 -22.47 -4.38
N HIS A 627 10.58 -21.74 -4.37
CA HIS A 627 10.49 -20.34 -4.77
C HIS A 627 9.70 -19.53 -3.72
N TRP A 628 10.23 -19.54 -2.49
CA TRP A 628 9.80 -18.72 -1.35
C TRP A 628 8.43 -19.06 -0.73
N ASP A 629 7.77 -20.09 -1.23
CA ASP A 629 6.46 -20.57 -0.80
C ASP A 629 6.56 -21.64 0.29
N THR A 630 7.09 -21.21 1.44
CA THR A 630 7.31 -22.09 2.61
C THR A 630 5.98 -22.62 3.12
N PRO A 631 5.78 -23.95 3.25
CA PRO A 631 4.55 -24.51 3.81
C PRO A 631 4.29 -23.96 5.22
N LEU A 632 3.09 -23.44 5.45
CA LEU A 632 2.71 -22.77 6.71
C LEU A 632 2.90 -23.68 7.92
N ASN A 633 2.61 -24.98 7.78
CA ASN A 633 2.73 -25.93 8.87
C ASN A 633 4.17 -26.07 9.39
N LEU A 634 5.20 -25.94 8.54
CA LEU A 634 6.60 -25.99 8.97
C LEU A 634 6.97 -24.74 9.80
N ILE A 635 6.38 -23.59 9.46
CA ILE A 635 6.53 -22.36 10.23
C ILE A 635 5.89 -22.51 11.61
N SER A 636 4.70 -23.10 11.67
CA SER A 636 3.99 -23.39 12.92
C SER A 636 4.69 -24.44 13.79
N GLU A 637 5.23 -25.50 13.20
CA GLU A 637 5.86 -26.61 13.94
C GLU A 637 7.20 -26.20 14.53
N TYR A 638 8.03 -25.52 13.75
CA TYR A 638 9.42 -25.28 14.12
C TYR A 638 10.06 -24.03 13.52
N HIS A 639 9.28 -23.10 12.98
CA HIS A 639 9.80 -21.89 12.34
C HIS A 639 10.61 -22.15 11.05
N ALA A 640 10.31 -23.25 10.35
CA ALA A 640 10.85 -23.58 9.03
C ALA A 640 12.39 -23.42 8.91
N PHE A 641 12.86 -22.54 8.02
CA PHE A 641 14.29 -22.32 7.73
C PHE A 641 15.13 -21.81 8.91
N LEU A 642 14.50 -21.45 10.04
CA LEU A 642 15.20 -21.08 11.27
C LEU A 642 15.60 -22.31 12.13
N ASP A 643 15.20 -23.52 11.74
CA ASP A 643 15.51 -24.77 12.46
C ASP A 643 16.18 -25.79 11.51
N GLY A 644 17.14 -26.56 12.02
CA GLY A 644 17.90 -27.53 11.23
C GLY A 644 17.07 -28.69 10.69
N ARG A 645 15.89 -28.98 11.26
CA ARG A 645 14.95 -30.02 10.77
C ARG A 645 14.48 -29.79 9.34
N ILE A 646 14.47 -28.53 8.88
CA ILE A 646 14.07 -28.16 7.51
C ILE A 646 14.89 -28.89 6.44
N VAL A 647 16.15 -29.25 6.75
CA VAL A 647 17.06 -29.89 5.79
C VAL A 647 16.52 -31.25 5.36
N ASP A 648 16.03 -32.05 6.31
CA ASP A 648 15.52 -33.38 6.02
C ASP A 648 14.14 -33.34 5.35
N ASP A 649 13.25 -32.43 5.81
CA ASP A 649 11.93 -32.25 5.19
C ASP A 649 12.05 -31.77 3.74
N TYR A 650 12.92 -30.78 3.49
CA TYR A 650 13.20 -30.30 2.14
C TYR A 650 13.87 -31.36 1.26
N ALA A 651 14.86 -32.10 1.78
CA ALA A 651 15.54 -33.14 1.03
C ALA A 651 14.59 -34.29 0.65
N ASN A 652 13.66 -34.66 1.54
CA ASN A 652 12.62 -35.66 1.25
C ASN A 652 11.69 -35.16 0.14
N TYR A 653 11.20 -33.92 0.24
CA TYR A 653 10.40 -33.28 -0.79
C TYR A 653 11.12 -33.27 -2.16
N ALA A 654 12.39 -32.84 -2.18
CA ALA A 654 13.22 -32.84 -3.37
C ALA A 654 13.40 -34.24 -3.96
N GLU A 655 13.76 -35.24 -3.14
CA GLU A 655 13.92 -36.63 -3.57
C GLU A 655 12.63 -37.19 -4.19
N THR A 656 11.47 -36.90 -3.59
CA THR A 656 10.15 -37.28 -4.10
C THR A 656 9.90 -36.70 -5.50
N ILE A 657 10.20 -35.42 -5.71
CA ILE A 657 10.07 -34.77 -7.02
C ILE A 657 11.05 -35.34 -8.04
N PHE A 658 12.33 -35.52 -7.66
CA PHE A 658 13.33 -36.10 -8.55
C PHE A 658 12.91 -37.49 -9.02
N ARG A 659 12.40 -38.34 -8.12
CA ARG A 659 11.91 -39.68 -8.48
C ARG A 659 10.73 -39.63 -9.46
N ARG A 660 9.83 -38.64 -9.35
CA ARG A 660 8.68 -38.51 -10.26
C ARG A 660 9.09 -37.99 -11.63
N TYR A 661 9.93 -36.95 -11.71
CA TYR A 661 10.20 -36.23 -12.96
C TYR A 661 11.63 -36.32 -13.49
N GLY A 662 12.56 -36.94 -12.78
CA GLY A 662 13.98 -37.03 -13.17
C GLY A 662 14.27 -37.78 -14.47
N ASN A 663 13.26 -38.43 -15.07
CA ASN A 663 13.36 -39.02 -16.42
C ASN A 663 12.82 -38.10 -17.52
N LYS A 664 12.16 -36.99 -17.15
CA LYS A 664 11.57 -35.98 -18.05
C LYS A 664 12.25 -34.61 -17.94
N VAL A 665 12.84 -34.32 -16.79
CA VAL A 665 13.49 -33.04 -16.45
C VAL A 665 14.98 -33.28 -16.24
N ASN A 666 15.80 -32.55 -16.99
CA ASN A 666 17.25 -32.69 -16.99
C ASN A 666 17.97 -31.49 -16.35
N MET A 667 17.27 -30.40 -16.01
CA MET A 667 17.85 -29.21 -15.42
C MET A 667 17.05 -28.78 -14.18
N TRP A 668 17.73 -28.77 -13.04
CA TRP A 668 17.14 -28.61 -11.73
C TRP A 668 17.73 -27.41 -11.00
N ILE A 669 16.87 -26.66 -10.33
CA ILE A 669 17.23 -25.57 -9.43
C ILE A 669 16.68 -25.91 -8.05
N THR A 670 17.53 -25.98 -7.03
CA THR A 670 17.05 -26.24 -5.66
C THR A 670 16.30 -25.03 -5.08
N PHE A 671 16.92 -23.86 -5.17
CA PHE A 671 16.42 -22.62 -4.59
C PHE A 671 16.48 -21.52 -5.64
N ASN A 672 15.38 -20.77 -5.75
CA ASN A 672 15.43 -19.40 -6.24
C ASN A 672 15.89 -18.47 -5.12
N GLU A 673 16.93 -17.67 -5.35
CA GLU A 673 17.47 -16.68 -4.41
C GLU A 673 17.78 -17.30 -3.02
N PRO A 674 19.03 -17.77 -2.81
CA PRO A 674 19.36 -18.86 -1.89
C PRO A 674 18.82 -18.68 -0.46
N LYS A 675 18.35 -19.79 0.15
CA LYS A 675 17.92 -19.81 1.57
C LYS A 675 18.92 -20.48 2.51
N LEU A 676 19.32 -21.72 2.23
CA LEU A 676 20.14 -22.53 3.14
C LEU A 676 21.08 -23.50 2.42
N LEU A 677 22.39 -23.34 2.60
CA LEU A 677 23.43 -24.16 1.97
C LEU A 677 23.28 -25.66 2.23
N LYS A 678 23.00 -26.04 3.49
CA LYS A 678 22.87 -27.46 3.87
C LYS A 678 21.66 -28.12 3.21
N ALA A 679 20.54 -27.40 3.08
CA ALA A 679 19.36 -27.94 2.40
C ALA A 679 19.64 -28.14 0.90
N HIS A 680 20.29 -27.16 0.24
CA HIS A 680 20.74 -27.27 -1.14
C HIS A 680 21.63 -28.50 -1.35
N ALA A 681 22.72 -28.59 -0.59
CA ALA A 681 23.73 -29.61 -0.76
C ALA A 681 23.20 -31.03 -0.44
N THR A 682 22.32 -31.17 0.57
CA THR A 682 21.65 -32.44 0.85
C THR A 682 20.73 -32.85 -0.30
N ALA A 683 19.94 -31.92 -0.87
CA ALA A 683 19.09 -32.24 -2.02
C ALA A 683 19.92 -32.66 -3.25
N VAL A 684 21.06 -32.01 -3.50
CA VAL A 684 22.00 -32.38 -4.57
C VAL A 684 22.59 -33.77 -4.32
N GLN A 685 22.94 -34.09 -3.07
CA GLN A 685 23.40 -35.43 -2.71
C GLN A 685 22.32 -36.48 -2.99
N ARG A 686 21.04 -36.20 -2.69
CA ARG A 686 19.92 -37.10 -3.03
C ARG A 686 19.78 -37.26 -4.54
N TYR A 687 19.79 -36.16 -5.29
CA TYR A 687 19.74 -36.17 -6.75
C TYR A 687 20.84 -37.05 -7.36
N ARG A 688 22.10 -36.82 -6.97
CA ARG A 688 23.25 -37.58 -7.47
C ARG A 688 23.17 -39.07 -7.09
N SER A 689 22.70 -39.38 -5.88
CA SER A 689 22.49 -40.77 -5.44
C SER A 689 21.44 -41.49 -6.29
N LEU A 690 20.31 -40.84 -6.62
CA LEU A 690 19.30 -41.40 -7.51
C LEU A 690 19.84 -41.65 -8.92
N LYS A 691 20.66 -40.72 -9.42
CA LYS A 691 21.32 -40.82 -10.73
C LYS A 691 22.31 -41.98 -10.78
N GLU A 692 23.16 -42.11 -9.77
CA GLU A 692 24.12 -43.22 -9.64
C GLU A 692 23.43 -44.59 -9.54
N GLN A 693 22.24 -44.64 -8.92
CA GLN A 693 21.41 -45.84 -8.84
C GLN A 693 20.64 -46.14 -10.13
N GLY A 694 20.67 -45.25 -11.13
CA GLY A 694 19.91 -45.38 -12.38
C GLY A 694 18.39 -45.24 -12.20
N VAL A 695 17.93 -44.59 -11.13
CA VAL A 695 16.49 -44.34 -10.87
C VAL A 695 15.97 -43.20 -11.74
N ILE A 696 16.83 -42.21 -11.99
CA ILE A 696 16.55 -41.03 -12.82
C ILE A 696 17.57 -40.93 -13.95
N ALA A 697 17.22 -40.20 -15.01
CA ALA A 697 18.10 -39.96 -16.15
C ALA A 697 19.26 -39.00 -15.79
N ASP A 698 20.20 -38.87 -16.73
CA ASP A 698 21.27 -37.89 -16.58
C ASP A 698 20.75 -36.45 -16.73
N GLY A 699 21.33 -35.55 -15.95
CA GLY A 699 20.95 -34.15 -15.87
C GLY A 699 21.86 -33.36 -14.94
N GLN A 700 21.52 -32.10 -14.74
CA GLN A 700 22.31 -31.12 -14.01
C GLN A 700 21.46 -30.44 -12.93
N ILE A 701 22.09 -30.08 -11.81
CA ILE A 701 21.45 -29.39 -10.70
C ILE A 701 22.28 -28.22 -10.19
N ALA A 702 21.62 -27.12 -9.84
CA ALA A 702 22.23 -25.95 -9.23
C ALA A 702 21.23 -25.21 -8.33
N LEU A 703 21.53 -23.95 -8.01
CA LEU A 703 20.60 -22.98 -7.44
C LEU A 703 20.73 -21.66 -8.22
N LYS A 704 19.71 -20.80 -8.15
CA LYS A 704 19.76 -19.46 -8.74
C LYS A 704 20.24 -18.46 -7.68
N HIS A 705 21.33 -17.78 -7.99
CA HIS A 705 21.81 -16.62 -7.24
C HIS A 705 21.14 -15.34 -7.77
N ASP A 706 21.21 -14.25 -7.01
CA ASP A 706 20.77 -12.92 -7.42
C ASP A 706 21.81 -11.85 -7.02
N GLY A 707 21.50 -10.61 -7.39
CA GLY A 707 22.34 -9.45 -7.15
C GLY A 707 23.42 -9.26 -8.20
N SER A 708 24.41 -8.43 -7.87
CA SER A 708 25.53 -8.09 -8.75
C SER A 708 26.77 -7.71 -7.95
N ARG A 709 27.94 -7.81 -8.57
CA ARG A 709 29.12 -7.08 -8.13
C ARG A 709 28.89 -5.60 -8.45
N PRO A 710 28.77 -4.70 -7.46
CA PRO A 710 28.46 -3.32 -7.75
C PRO A 710 29.65 -2.63 -8.43
N VAL A 711 29.43 -1.41 -8.93
CA VAL A 711 30.49 -0.49 -9.34
C VAL A 711 30.69 0.58 -8.26
N PRO A 712 31.90 1.14 -8.08
CA PRO A 712 32.11 2.16 -7.05
C PRO A 712 31.38 3.46 -7.39
N PHE A 713 30.82 4.14 -6.38
CA PHE A 713 30.14 5.44 -6.53
C PHE A 713 31.06 6.52 -7.10
N ASP A 714 32.25 6.65 -6.54
CA ASP A 714 33.37 7.36 -7.14
C ASP A 714 34.49 6.34 -7.49
N PRO A 715 34.82 6.13 -8.77
CA PRO A 715 35.86 5.19 -9.16
C PRO A 715 37.25 5.58 -8.61
N ASN A 716 37.47 6.84 -8.22
CA ASN A 716 38.71 7.30 -7.61
C ASN A 716 38.74 7.15 -6.07
N SER A 717 37.63 6.76 -5.45
CA SER A 717 37.52 6.57 -4.00
C SER A 717 38.03 5.19 -3.60
N LEU A 718 39.08 5.14 -2.79
CA LEU A 718 39.61 3.87 -2.27
C LEU A 718 38.58 3.14 -1.40
N SER A 719 37.75 3.87 -0.65
CA SER A 719 36.74 3.25 0.21
C SER A 719 35.56 2.68 -0.58
N ASP A 720 35.13 3.34 -1.66
CA ASP A 720 34.07 2.79 -2.52
C ASP A 720 34.56 1.54 -3.26
N ASN A 721 35.83 1.53 -3.70
CA ASN A 721 36.45 0.34 -4.28
C ASN A 721 36.56 -0.81 -3.27
N GLU A 722 36.93 -0.54 -2.02
CA GLU A 722 36.91 -1.57 -0.96
C GLU A 722 35.50 -2.10 -0.70
N LEU A 723 34.50 -1.21 -0.74
CA LEU A 723 33.11 -1.57 -0.54
C LEU A 723 32.58 -2.50 -1.64
N VAL A 724 33.03 -2.34 -2.89
CA VAL A 724 32.67 -3.26 -3.99
C VAL A 724 33.05 -4.71 -3.65
N GLU A 725 34.26 -4.93 -3.15
CA GLU A 725 34.69 -6.28 -2.72
C GLU A 725 33.89 -6.78 -1.52
N ARG A 726 33.67 -5.90 -0.53
CA ARG A 726 32.90 -6.23 0.67
C ARG A 726 31.46 -6.62 0.33
N HIS A 727 30.78 -5.88 -0.54
CA HIS A 727 29.44 -6.20 -1.01
C HIS A 727 29.42 -7.53 -1.76
N SER A 728 30.35 -7.71 -2.70
CA SER A 728 30.42 -8.93 -3.51
C SER A 728 30.58 -10.19 -2.64
N ASP A 729 31.44 -10.14 -1.62
CA ASP A 729 31.63 -11.25 -0.68
C ASP A 729 30.41 -11.50 0.22
N LEU A 730 29.82 -10.44 0.78
CA LEU A 730 28.72 -10.54 1.74
C LEU A 730 27.35 -10.84 1.10
N TYR A 731 27.18 -10.53 -0.18
CA TYR A 731 25.93 -10.76 -0.91
C TYR A 731 26.00 -12.02 -1.77
N ILE A 732 26.96 -12.10 -2.70
CA ILE A 732 27.08 -13.22 -3.64
C ILE A 732 28.01 -14.31 -3.09
N GLY A 733 29.16 -13.91 -2.56
CA GLY A 733 30.23 -14.80 -2.11
C GLY A 733 29.83 -15.72 -0.95
N ILE A 734 28.93 -15.25 -0.07
CA ILE A 734 28.43 -16.00 1.10
C ILE A 734 27.78 -17.34 0.70
N PHE A 735 27.16 -17.43 -0.47
CA PHE A 735 26.66 -18.69 -1.03
C PHE A 735 27.58 -19.27 -2.10
N SER A 736 28.18 -18.41 -2.94
CA SER A 736 28.96 -18.87 -4.10
C SER A 736 30.28 -19.51 -3.72
N GLN A 737 31.04 -18.94 -2.78
CA GLN A 737 32.36 -19.48 -2.43
C GLN A 737 32.28 -20.86 -1.74
N PRO A 738 31.33 -21.12 -0.83
CA PRO A 738 31.14 -22.47 -0.30
C PRO A 738 30.86 -23.52 -1.38
N ILE A 739 30.13 -23.16 -2.45
CA ILE A 739 29.69 -24.11 -3.48
C ILE A 739 30.75 -24.28 -4.58
N TYR A 740 31.18 -23.19 -5.20
CA TYR A 740 32.06 -23.21 -6.39
C TYR A 740 33.54 -22.98 -6.06
N GLY A 741 33.82 -22.45 -4.87
CA GLY A 741 35.17 -22.07 -4.46
C GLY A 741 35.85 -23.09 -3.55
N ASN A 742 36.37 -22.60 -2.42
CA ASN A 742 37.20 -23.41 -1.53
C ASN A 742 36.40 -24.36 -0.62
N GLY A 743 35.08 -24.21 -0.52
CA GLY A 743 34.21 -24.98 0.38
C GLY A 743 33.80 -24.26 1.66
N ASN A 744 34.28 -23.04 1.90
CA ASN A 744 34.00 -22.24 3.09
C ASN A 744 33.49 -20.83 2.72
N TYR A 745 32.94 -20.11 3.69
CA TYR A 745 32.56 -18.71 3.50
C TYR A 745 33.78 -17.82 3.19
N PRO A 746 33.62 -16.69 2.47
CA PRO A 746 34.69 -15.71 2.29
C PRO A 746 35.22 -15.19 3.62
N ASP A 747 36.52 -14.91 3.70
CA ASP A 747 37.14 -14.43 4.94
C ASP A 747 36.48 -13.13 5.44
N ARG A 748 36.11 -12.23 4.53
CA ARG A 748 35.37 -11.00 4.87
C ARG A 748 34.02 -11.27 5.51
N VAL A 749 33.33 -12.35 5.14
CA VAL A 749 32.07 -12.77 5.74
C VAL A 749 32.31 -13.30 7.16
N LEU A 750 33.35 -14.12 7.34
CA LEU A 750 33.75 -14.67 8.62
C LEU A 750 34.17 -13.58 9.62
N ASP A 751 34.84 -12.53 9.13
CA ASP A 751 35.25 -11.39 9.95
C ASP A 751 34.08 -10.45 10.26
N ALA A 752 33.16 -10.24 9.31
CA ALA A 752 32.05 -9.31 9.45
C ALA A 752 30.88 -9.85 10.29
N ILE A 753 30.55 -11.14 10.16
CA ILE A 753 29.35 -11.73 10.75
C ILE A 753 29.74 -12.69 11.88
N PRO A 754 29.35 -12.42 13.14
CA PRO A 754 29.78 -13.25 14.27
C PRO A 754 29.16 -14.65 14.23
N SER A 755 29.82 -15.62 14.85
CA SER A 755 29.46 -17.04 14.76
C SER A 755 28.14 -17.42 15.43
N ASN A 756 27.60 -16.57 16.31
CA ASN A 756 26.27 -16.72 16.90
C ASN A 756 25.13 -16.34 15.93
N ILE A 757 25.45 -15.66 14.83
CA ILE A 757 24.49 -15.28 13.78
C ILE A 757 24.70 -16.16 12.55
N LEU A 758 25.95 -16.34 12.12
CA LEU A 758 26.31 -17.23 11.02
C LEU A 758 27.12 -18.44 11.56
N PRO A 759 26.47 -19.60 11.76
CA PRO A 759 27.19 -20.81 12.16
C PRO A 759 28.32 -21.12 11.18
N ARG A 760 29.49 -21.48 11.72
CA ARG A 760 30.66 -21.84 10.90
C ARG A 760 30.51 -23.25 10.35
N LEU A 761 30.84 -23.43 9.08
CA LEU A 761 30.76 -24.73 8.42
C LEU A 761 31.77 -25.70 9.01
N THR A 762 31.30 -26.84 9.51
CA THR A 762 32.18 -27.93 9.95
C THR A 762 32.86 -28.59 8.75
N PRO A 763 33.95 -29.36 8.93
CA PRO A 763 34.55 -30.11 7.81
C PRO A 763 33.54 -31.00 7.06
N GLU A 764 32.56 -31.57 7.76
CA GLU A 764 31.49 -32.36 7.17
C GLU A 764 30.54 -31.49 6.33
N ASP A 765 30.16 -30.31 6.82
CA ASP A 765 29.36 -29.36 6.04
C ASP A 765 30.11 -28.91 4.79
N GLN A 766 31.40 -28.57 4.90
CA GLN A 766 32.23 -28.15 3.76
C GLN A 766 32.35 -29.26 2.72
N ALA A 767 32.53 -30.52 3.15
CA ALA A 767 32.59 -31.67 2.26
C ALA A 767 31.26 -31.95 1.55
N LEU A 768 30.13 -31.66 2.20
CA LEU A 768 28.81 -31.79 1.61
C LEU A 768 28.53 -30.66 0.60
N ILE A 769 28.87 -29.42 0.92
CA ILE A 769 28.51 -28.21 0.16
C ILE A 769 29.45 -27.98 -1.03
N LYS A 770 30.74 -28.24 -0.89
CA LYS A 770 31.71 -27.97 -1.96
C LYS A 770 31.40 -28.81 -3.20
N GLY A 771 31.25 -28.13 -4.34
CA GLY A 771 30.91 -28.75 -5.62
C GLY A 771 29.47 -29.28 -5.69
N SER A 772 28.56 -28.77 -4.87
CA SER A 772 27.13 -29.14 -4.88
C SER A 772 26.30 -28.46 -5.98
N ALA A 773 26.92 -27.85 -6.98
CA ALA A 773 26.23 -27.35 -8.17
C ALA A 773 27.02 -27.70 -9.44
N ASP A 774 26.29 -28.08 -10.49
CA ASP A 774 26.87 -28.51 -11.78
C ASP A 774 27.09 -27.32 -12.73
N PHE A 775 26.31 -26.24 -12.59
CA PHE A 775 26.38 -24.99 -13.35
C PHE A 775 26.13 -23.79 -12.43
N TYR A 776 26.47 -22.58 -12.88
CA TYR A 776 26.14 -21.34 -12.17
C TYR A 776 24.87 -20.73 -12.78
N ALA A 777 23.94 -20.27 -11.95
CA ALA A 777 22.74 -19.55 -12.40
C ALA A 777 22.60 -18.24 -11.64
N ILE A 778 22.36 -17.15 -12.36
CA ILE A 778 22.27 -15.79 -11.81
C ILE A 778 21.05 -15.04 -12.37
N ASP A 779 20.29 -14.44 -11.47
CA ASP A 779 19.18 -13.54 -11.73
C ASP A 779 19.75 -12.13 -11.93
N ALA A 780 20.22 -11.87 -13.15
CA ALA A 780 21.10 -10.76 -13.49
C ALA A 780 20.32 -9.50 -13.90
N TYR A 781 19.40 -9.02 -13.06
CA TYR A 781 18.52 -7.90 -13.40
C TYR A 781 19.23 -6.55 -13.59
N THR A 782 20.21 -6.23 -12.74
CA THR A 782 20.87 -4.92 -12.74
C THR A 782 22.20 -4.92 -12.00
N THR A 783 23.03 -3.91 -12.25
CA THR A 783 24.27 -3.60 -11.52
C THR A 783 24.06 -2.36 -10.63
N GLN A 784 24.29 -2.51 -9.34
CA GLN A 784 24.16 -1.41 -8.37
C GLN A 784 25.45 -0.61 -8.20
N VAL A 785 25.34 0.54 -7.52
CA VAL A 785 26.46 1.38 -7.11
C VAL A 785 26.81 1.19 -5.63
N ALA A 786 28.08 0.95 -5.33
CA ALA A 786 28.62 0.85 -3.99
C ALA A 786 29.10 2.23 -3.50
N LYS A 787 28.39 2.81 -2.55
CA LYS A 787 28.76 4.07 -1.89
C LYS A 787 29.08 3.85 -0.41
N THR A 788 30.23 4.32 0.02
CA THR A 788 30.64 4.29 1.43
C THR A 788 29.70 5.14 2.29
N PRO A 789 29.20 4.64 3.45
CA PRO A 789 28.34 5.41 4.33
C PRO A 789 29.13 6.57 4.97
N PRO A 790 28.45 7.67 5.36
CA PRO A 790 29.12 8.86 5.89
C PRO A 790 29.99 8.61 7.13
N ASN A 791 29.64 7.60 7.95
CA ASN A 791 30.41 7.19 9.13
C ASN A 791 31.59 6.25 8.80
N GLY A 792 31.72 5.80 7.55
CA GLY A 792 32.77 4.91 7.07
C GLY A 792 32.49 3.43 7.33
N ILE A 793 33.13 2.57 6.53
CA ILE A 793 32.98 1.10 6.60
C ILE A 793 33.34 0.57 7.99
N GLU A 794 34.44 1.05 8.58
CA GLU A 794 34.93 0.55 9.87
C GLU A 794 33.95 0.82 11.03
N ALA A 795 33.33 2.00 11.06
CA ALA A 795 32.36 2.35 12.08
C ALA A 795 31.08 1.52 11.95
N CYS A 796 30.58 1.37 10.72
CA CYS A 796 29.44 0.50 10.43
C CYS A 796 29.73 -0.96 10.79
N ALA A 797 30.88 -1.51 10.37
CA ALA A 797 31.23 -2.92 10.58
C ALA A 797 31.32 -3.31 12.06
N LYS A 798 31.67 -2.36 12.95
CA LYS A 798 31.71 -2.56 14.41
C LYS A 798 30.35 -2.45 15.09
N ASN A 799 29.33 -1.91 14.42
CA ASN A 799 28.01 -1.69 14.98
C ASN A 799 26.96 -2.55 14.27
N ILE A 800 26.63 -3.69 14.87
CA ILE A 800 25.59 -4.59 14.35
C ILE A 800 24.20 -3.93 14.26
N SER A 801 23.96 -2.86 15.03
CA SER A 801 22.71 -2.10 14.99
C SER A 801 22.73 -0.99 13.94
N ASP A 802 23.82 -0.82 13.19
CA ASP A 802 23.88 0.12 12.06
C ASP A 802 22.95 -0.39 10.94
N PRO A 803 22.09 0.47 10.35
CA PRO A 803 21.17 0.05 9.30
C PRO A 803 21.86 -0.49 8.04
N ASN A 804 23.13 -0.15 7.82
CA ASN A 804 23.89 -0.61 6.67
C ASN A 804 24.70 -1.90 6.96
N TRP A 805 24.76 -2.36 8.22
CA TRP A 805 25.44 -3.61 8.57
C TRP A 805 24.68 -4.82 7.97
N PRO A 806 25.38 -5.86 7.46
CA PRO A 806 26.82 -6.09 7.48
C PRO A 806 27.59 -5.55 6.28
N ILE A 807 26.91 -5.23 5.18
CA ILE A 807 27.55 -4.85 3.91
C ILE A 807 28.28 -3.51 4.05
N CYS A 808 27.73 -2.58 4.83
CA CYS A 808 28.20 -1.22 5.03
C CYS A 808 28.20 -0.40 3.76
N GLN A 809 27.14 -0.54 2.95
CA GLN A 809 26.83 0.32 1.83
C GLN A 809 25.78 1.35 2.23
N ASP A 810 25.96 2.61 1.81
CA ASP A 810 24.98 3.66 2.00
C ASP A 810 23.74 3.39 1.13
N VAL A 811 22.64 3.02 1.79
CA VAL A 811 21.33 2.83 1.15
C VAL A 811 20.34 3.95 1.52
N SER A 812 20.84 5.08 2.05
CA SER A 812 19.97 6.22 2.37
C SER A 812 19.25 6.73 1.11
N GLY A 813 17.93 6.95 1.23
CA GLY A 813 17.01 7.23 0.12
C GLY A 813 17.26 8.53 -0.67
N ASP A 814 18.33 9.27 -0.39
CA ASP A 814 18.75 10.47 -1.11
C ASP A 814 19.58 10.16 -2.37
N ILE A 815 20.04 8.91 -2.52
CA ILE A 815 20.83 8.47 -3.68
C ILE A 815 20.14 7.27 -4.31
N PRO A 816 19.60 7.39 -5.53
CA PRO A 816 19.15 6.23 -6.30
C PRO A 816 20.29 5.20 -6.32
N GLN A 817 20.02 3.90 -6.13
CA GLN A 817 21.02 2.83 -6.10
C GLN A 817 21.87 2.70 -7.40
N TYR A 818 21.63 3.59 -8.37
CA TYR A 818 22.29 3.72 -9.67
C TYR A 818 22.95 5.09 -9.87
N SER A 819 22.87 6.03 -8.92
CA SER A 819 23.46 7.36 -9.10
C SER A 819 24.96 7.32 -8.88
N THR A 820 25.68 8.07 -9.70
CA THR A 820 27.14 8.19 -9.65
C THR A 820 27.57 9.51 -8.99
N VAL A 821 28.85 9.66 -8.65
CA VAL A 821 29.42 10.91 -8.13
C VAL A 821 29.16 12.14 -9.02
N THR A 822 28.82 11.94 -10.30
CA THR A 822 28.48 13.01 -11.25
C THR A 822 27.02 13.49 -11.16
N GLY A 823 26.17 12.81 -10.40
CA GLY A 823 24.73 13.05 -10.33
C GLY A 823 23.90 12.37 -11.42
N TRP A 824 24.55 11.66 -12.37
CA TRP A 824 23.87 10.84 -13.38
C TRP A 824 23.67 9.41 -12.88
N ALA A 825 22.56 8.79 -13.28
CA ALA A 825 22.32 7.36 -13.08
C ALA A 825 23.14 6.51 -14.05
N LEU A 826 23.44 5.25 -13.68
CA LEU A 826 24.11 4.26 -14.54
C LEU A 826 23.28 3.92 -15.80
N GLY A 827 21.96 4.05 -15.72
CA GLY A 827 21.08 3.94 -16.87
C GLY A 827 19.62 4.20 -16.51
N ALA A 828 18.71 3.83 -17.41
CA ALA A 828 17.29 4.17 -17.28
C ALA A 828 16.64 3.43 -16.11
N ALA A 829 16.04 4.16 -15.17
CA ALA A 829 15.28 3.54 -14.09
C ALA A 829 14.02 2.84 -14.61
N ALA A 830 13.69 1.71 -13.98
CA ALA A 830 12.41 1.04 -14.13
C ALA A 830 11.31 1.76 -13.31
N ASP A 831 10.16 1.11 -13.15
CA ASP A 831 9.07 1.61 -12.31
C ASP A 831 9.53 1.90 -10.86
N PRO A 832 9.14 3.03 -10.26
CA PRO A 832 9.59 3.41 -8.92
C PRO A 832 9.14 2.47 -7.79
N LEU A 833 8.12 1.63 -7.99
CA LEU A 833 7.75 0.57 -7.03
C LEU A 833 8.81 -0.55 -6.99
N SER A 834 9.59 -0.70 -8.06
CA SER A 834 10.78 -1.54 -8.14
C SER A 834 12.03 -0.66 -8.30
N SER A 835 12.21 0.27 -7.36
CA SER A 835 13.34 1.22 -7.36
C SER A 835 14.73 0.59 -7.30
N TRP A 836 14.82 -0.72 -7.05
CA TRP A 836 16.02 -1.56 -7.13
C TRP A 836 16.34 -2.00 -8.58
N LEU A 837 15.58 -1.58 -9.59
CA LEU A 837 15.78 -1.99 -10.97
C LEU A 837 16.09 -0.78 -11.86
N GLY A 838 17.17 -0.91 -12.62
CA GLY A 838 17.54 0.01 -13.69
C GLY A 838 18.24 -0.72 -14.82
N ASP A 839 18.11 -0.19 -16.03
CA ASP A 839 18.81 -0.69 -17.21
C ASP A 839 20.30 -0.40 -17.08
N THR A 840 21.06 -1.46 -16.81
CA THR A 840 22.52 -1.44 -16.73
C THR A 840 23.10 -2.56 -17.60
N SER A 841 22.40 -2.86 -18.70
CA SER A 841 22.78 -3.88 -19.70
C SER A 841 24.25 -3.80 -20.09
N SER A 842 24.79 -2.59 -20.29
CA SER A 842 26.21 -2.35 -20.60
C SER A 842 27.23 -2.86 -19.56
N LEU A 843 26.78 -3.21 -18.35
CA LEU A 843 27.60 -3.77 -17.28
C LEU A 843 27.42 -5.30 -17.13
N LEU A 844 26.58 -5.94 -17.94
CA LEU A 844 26.35 -7.39 -17.88
C LEU A 844 27.64 -8.18 -18.07
N ARG A 845 28.45 -7.83 -19.08
CA ARG A 845 29.76 -8.47 -19.31
C ARG A 845 30.67 -8.36 -18.11
N TYR A 846 30.72 -7.20 -17.46
CA TYR A 846 31.50 -7.00 -16.23
C TYR A 846 31.07 -7.95 -15.11
N GLN A 847 29.76 -8.19 -14.95
CA GLN A 847 29.24 -9.17 -14.00
C GLN A 847 29.65 -10.60 -14.37
N LEU A 848 29.41 -11.00 -15.62
CA LEU A 848 29.64 -12.37 -16.07
C LEU A 848 31.12 -12.75 -16.03
N ASN A 849 32.02 -11.84 -16.41
CA ASN A 849 33.46 -12.05 -16.29
C ASN A 849 33.88 -12.24 -14.82
N TRP A 850 33.39 -11.39 -13.91
CA TRP A 850 33.72 -11.54 -12.49
C TRP A 850 33.20 -12.87 -11.91
N LEU A 851 31.97 -13.26 -12.23
CA LEU A 851 31.40 -14.54 -11.80
C LEU A 851 32.21 -15.73 -12.35
N TYR A 852 32.59 -15.68 -13.63
CA TYR A 852 33.37 -16.73 -14.26
C TYR A 852 34.75 -16.89 -13.64
N ASP A 853 35.45 -15.78 -13.37
CA ASP A 853 36.79 -15.78 -12.79
C ASP A 853 36.80 -16.27 -11.33
N ASN A 854 35.76 -15.98 -10.56
CA ASN A 854 35.71 -16.27 -9.12
C ASN A 854 34.97 -17.58 -8.77
N PHE A 855 33.97 -17.95 -9.56
CA PHE A 855 33.08 -19.08 -9.29
C PHE A 855 32.88 -19.95 -10.54
N PRO A 856 33.96 -20.49 -11.14
CA PRO A 856 33.84 -21.30 -12.35
C PRO A 856 33.02 -22.57 -12.08
N ALA A 857 32.00 -22.80 -12.91
CA ALA A 857 31.18 -24.00 -12.86
C ALA A 857 31.34 -24.84 -14.15
N PRO A 858 31.50 -26.18 -14.06
CA PRO A 858 31.73 -27.03 -15.23
C PRO A 858 30.63 -26.94 -16.31
N GLY A 859 29.38 -26.77 -15.88
CA GLY A 859 28.21 -26.65 -16.75
C GLY A 859 28.01 -25.26 -17.36
N GLY A 860 28.92 -24.31 -17.12
CA GLY A 860 28.82 -22.93 -17.59
C GLY A 860 27.91 -22.05 -16.73
N ILE A 861 27.53 -20.90 -17.28
CA ILE A 861 26.69 -19.89 -16.61
C ILE A 861 25.34 -19.82 -17.33
N TYR A 862 24.27 -19.61 -16.57
CA TYR A 862 22.94 -19.28 -17.06
C TYR A 862 22.48 -17.95 -16.46
N ILE A 863 21.95 -17.06 -17.30
CA ILE A 863 21.17 -15.91 -16.81
C ILE A 863 19.76 -16.44 -16.54
N SER A 864 19.49 -16.77 -15.30
CA SER A 864 18.29 -17.52 -14.90
C SER A 864 17.06 -16.67 -14.71
N GLU A 865 17.23 -15.35 -14.57
CA GLU A 865 16.21 -14.32 -14.73
C GLU A 865 16.85 -13.00 -15.19
N PHE A 866 16.12 -12.27 -16.03
CA PHE A 866 16.31 -10.85 -16.31
C PHE A 866 14.99 -10.30 -16.86
N GLY A 867 14.65 -9.07 -16.54
CA GLY A 867 13.36 -8.49 -16.88
C GLY A 867 13.26 -7.01 -16.53
N PHE A 868 12.25 -6.33 -17.07
CA PHE A 868 12.07 -4.89 -16.86
C PHE A 868 10.64 -4.54 -16.47
N ALA A 869 10.49 -3.75 -15.41
CA ALA A 869 9.21 -3.17 -15.01
C ALA A 869 9.00 -1.82 -15.72
N GLU A 870 8.11 -1.80 -16.72
CA GLU A 870 7.79 -0.58 -17.48
C GLU A 870 7.13 0.46 -16.56
N PRO A 871 7.69 1.68 -16.43
CA PRO A 871 7.17 2.69 -15.50
C PRO A 871 5.69 3.01 -15.72
N PHE A 872 4.92 2.97 -14.63
CA PHE A 872 3.51 3.31 -14.55
C PHE A 872 2.63 2.53 -15.54
N GLU A 873 3.06 1.33 -15.97
CA GLU A 873 2.27 0.51 -16.91
C GLU A 873 0.90 0.14 -16.34
N TYR A 874 0.80 0.00 -15.01
CA TYR A 874 -0.45 -0.25 -14.29
C TYR A 874 -1.46 0.90 -14.31
N ASP A 875 -1.02 2.13 -14.61
CA ASP A 875 -1.91 3.31 -14.73
C ASP A 875 -2.46 3.48 -16.15
N ARG A 876 -1.98 2.70 -17.13
CA ARG A 876 -2.43 2.78 -18.53
C ARG A 876 -3.78 2.07 -18.67
N THR A 877 -4.75 2.74 -19.29
CA THR A 877 -6.11 2.19 -19.51
C THR A 877 -6.32 1.64 -20.92
N GLU A 878 -5.53 2.10 -21.89
CA GLU A 878 -5.69 1.74 -23.29
C GLU A 878 -4.68 0.67 -23.71
N LEU A 879 -5.15 -0.41 -24.33
CA LEU A 879 -4.31 -1.57 -24.68
C LEU A 879 -3.14 -1.21 -25.59
N TYR A 880 -3.30 -0.30 -26.54
CA TYR A 880 -2.21 0.12 -27.43
C TYR A 880 -1.09 0.86 -26.69
N GLN A 881 -1.40 1.51 -25.57
CA GLN A 881 -0.40 2.15 -24.71
C GLN A 881 0.35 1.09 -23.90
N ILE A 882 -0.35 0.09 -23.38
CA ILE A 882 0.26 -1.01 -22.61
C ILE A 882 1.18 -1.85 -23.51
N THR A 883 0.68 -2.23 -24.70
CA THR A 883 1.40 -3.13 -25.61
C THR A 883 2.59 -2.47 -26.32
N TRP A 884 2.72 -1.14 -26.26
CA TRP A 884 3.91 -0.42 -26.71
C TRP A 884 4.85 -0.12 -25.53
N ASP A 885 5.52 -1.15 -25.03
CA ASP A 885 6.44 -1.14 -23.88
C ASP A 885 7.90 -1.00 -24.34
N GLU A 886 8.22 0.17 -24.90
CA GLU A 886 9.50 0.44 -25.53
C GLU A 886 10.71 0.25 -24.60
N ARG A 887 10.62 0.60 -23.31
CA ARG A 887 11.76 0.49 -22.40
C ARG A 887 12.05 -0.96 -22.05
N ARG A 888 11.02 -1.76 -21.78
CA ARG A 888 11.16 -3.21 -21.63
C ARG A 888 11.73 -3.85 -22.88
N ALA A 889 11.23 -3.50 -24.06
CA ALA A 889 11.74 -4.00 -25.33
C ALA A 889 13.24 -3.65 -25.54
N THR A 890 13.62 -2.41 -25.21
CA THR A 890 15.02 -1.95 -25.31
C THR A 890 15.93 -2.70 -24.35
N TYR A 891 15.54 -2.79 -23.07
CA TYR A 891 16.29 -3.50 -22.04
C TYR A 891 16.59 -4.95 -22.45
N LEU A 892 15.56 -5.68 -22.92
CA LEU A 892 15.73 -7.08 -23.32
C LEU A 892 16.68 -7.23 -24.51
N LEU A 893 16.57 -6.35 -25.50
CA LEU A 893 17.43 -6.38 -26.68
C LEU A 893 18.89 -6.07 -26.31
N ASP A 894 19.12 -5.05 -25.49
CA ASP A 894 20.46 -4.66 -25.04
C ASP A 894 21.08 -5.77 -24.17
N TYR A 895 20.30 -6.39 -23.27
CA TYR A 895 20.74 -7.55 -22.49
C TYR A 895 21.15 -8.73 -23.38
N LEU A 896 20.34 -9.09 -24.38
CA LEU A 896 20.64 -10.19 -25.30
C LEU A 896 21.85 -9.89 -26.18
N ASN A 897 22.04 -8.64 -26.59
CA ASN A 897 23.23 -8.21 -27.31
C ASN A 897 24.49 -8.35 -26.44
N GLU A 898 24.47 -7.87 -25.20
CA GLU A 898 25.59 -7.99 -24.28
C GLU A 898 25.87 -9.44 -23.89
N ALA A 899 24.84 -10.29 -23.80
CA ALA A 899 25.00 -11.74 -23.63
C ALA A 899 25.70 -12.40 -24.83
N LEU A 900 25.38 -12.00 -26.06
CA LEU A 900 26.10 -12.46 -27.26
C LEU A 900 27.55 -12.00 -27.25
N LEU A 901 27.82 -10.74 -26.91
CA LEU A 901 29.19 -10.22 -26.81
C LEU A 901 29.99 -10.94 -25.71
N ALA A 902 29.37 -11.26 -24.57
CA ALA A 902 30.00 -12.07 -23.53
C ALA A 902 30.44 -13.44 -24.04
N ILE A 903 29.64 -14.08 -24.91
CA ILE A 903 29.99 -15.37 -25.51
C ILE A 903 31.14 -15.23 -26.50
N TYR A 904 31.02 -14.30 -27.45
CA TYR A 904 31.91 -14.24 -28.62
C TYR A 904 33.17 -13.41 -28.42
N GLU A 905 33.11 -12.35 -27.62
CA GLU A 905 34.26 -11.47 -27.34
C GLU A 905 34.99 -11.88 -26.06
N ASP A 906 34.25 -12.19 -25.00
CA ASP A 906 34.84 -12.49 -23.67
C ASP A 906 35.09 -13.99 -23.46
N GLY A 907 34.48 -14.86 -24.27
CA GLY A 907 34.61 -16.32 -24.15
C GLY A 907 33.87 -16.90 -22.95
N ILE A 908 32.88 -16.20 -22.41
CA ILE A 908 32.07 -16.68 -21.29
C ILE A 908 31.26 -17.91 -21.75
N PRO A 909 31.29 -19.03 -21.03
CA PRO A 909 30.50 -20.21 -21.35
C PRO A 909 29.03 -20.02 -20.92
N LEU A 910 28.38 -18.98 -21.43
CA LEU A 910 26.97 -18.70 -21.21
C LEU A 910 26.12 -19.70 -22.01
N LYS A 911 25.23 -20.41 -21.32
CA LYS A 911 24.46 -21.55 -21.87
C LYS A 911 22.97 -21.27 -22.03
N GLY A 912 22.46 -20.22 -21.40
CA GLY A 912 21.06 -19.84 -21.56
C GLY A 912 20.68 -18.55 -20.86
N THR A 913 19.54 -18.02 -21.25
CA THR A 913 18.91 -16.80 -20.73
C THR A 913 17.42 -17.04 -20.56
N PHE A 914 16.86 -16.62 -19.43
CA PHE A 914 15.45 -16.78 -19.10
C PHE A 914 14.82 -15.44 -18.75
N ILE A 915 13.83 -15.01 -19.52
CA ILE A 915 13.18 -13.72 -19.31
C ILE A 915 12.16 -13.85 -18.17
N TRP A 916 12.25 -12.96 -17.18
CA TRP A 916 11.20 -12.73 -16.21
C TRP A 916 10.29 -11.58 -16.71
N SER A 917 9.04 -11.84 -17.12
CA SER A 917 8.38 -13.15 -17.16
C SER A 917 7.45 -13.31 -18.36
N LEU A 918 6.90 -14.52 -18.54
CA LEU A 918 6.00 -14.85 -19.66
C LEU A 918 4.81 -13.88 -19.76
N ALA A 919 4.23 -13.48 -18.64
CA ALA A 919 3.06 -12.60 -18.57
C ALA A 919 3.10 -11.77 -17.28
N ASP A 920 2.38 -10.64 -17.26
CA ASP A 920 2.20 -9.86 -16.03
C ASP A 920 1.68 -10.79 -14.95
N ASN A 921 2.23 -10.76 -13.74
CA ASN A 921 1.92 -11.75 -12.72
C ASN A 921 1.73 -11.13 -11.32
N TYR A 922 1.72 -11.95 -10.27
CA TYR A 922 1.67 -11.50 -8.89
C TYR A 922 3.09 -11.26 -8.35
N GLU A 923 3.49 -10.00 -8.24
CA GLU A 923 4.84 -9.58 -7.82
C GLU A 923 4.91 -9.32 -6.31
N TRP A 924 4.79 -10.41 -5.55
CA TRP A 924 4.95 -10.43 -4.10
C TRP A 924 4.05 -9.41 -3.39
N ASN A 925 4.62 -8.51 -2.60
CA ASN A 925 3.88 -7.50 -1.85
C ASN A 925 3.32 -6.36 -2.72
N LEU A 926 3.82 -6.21 -3.96
CA LEU A 926 3.25 -5.31 -4.97
C LEU A 926 2.05 -5.93 -5.70
N ALA A 927 1.80 -7.23 -5.45
CA ALA A 927 0.72 -8.01 -6.02
C ALA A 927 0.64 -7.86 -7.55
N THR A 928 -0.56 -7.75 -8.09
CA THR A 928 -0.77 -7.55 -9.53
C THR A 928 -0.68 -6.09 -9.94
N GLN A 929 -0.05 -5.20 -9.17
CA GLN A 929 0.21 -3.83 -9.64
C GLN A 929 1.48 -3.78 -10.48
N GLN A 930 2.56 -4.42 -10.02
CA GLN A 930 3.83 -4.36 -10.76
C GLN A 930 3.79 -5.25 -12.01
N ARG A 931 4.43 -4.80 -13.10
CA ARG A 931 4.33 -5.43 -14.42
C ARG A 931 5.68 -5.82 -15.02
N PHE A 932 6.02 -7.11 -15.00
CA PHE A 932 7.25 -7.65 -15.64
C PHE A 932 6.99 -8.40 -16.96
N GLY A 933 5.73 -8.65 -17.31
CA GLY A 933 5.39 -9.59 -18.35
C GLY A 933 5.72 -9.12 -19.76
N LEU A 934 6.14 -10.07 -20.61
CA LEU A 934 6.11 -9.94 -22.07
C LEU A 934 4.69 -9.86 -22.64
N GLN A 935 3.71 -10.23 -21.82
CA GLN A 935 2.30 -10.24 -22.15
C GLN A 935 1.50 -9.49 -21.10
N HIS A 936 0.61 -8.64 -21.56
CA HIS A 936 -0.37 -7.99 -20.70
C HIS A 936 -1.42 -9.00 -20.26
N VAL A 937 -1.77 -9.00 -18.98
CA VAL A 937 -2.91 -9.74 -18.43
C VAL A 937 -4.03 -8.77 -18.06
N ASN A 938 -5.21 -8.97 -18.64
CA ASN A 938 -6.37 -8.14 -18.34
C ASN A 938 -7.11 -8.63 -17.09
N TYR A 939 -6.72 -8.11 -15.93
CA TYR A 939 -7.32 -8.44 -14.63
C TYR A 939 -8.79 -8.02 -14.49
N SER A 940 -9.34 -7.23 -15.42
CA SER A 940 -10.76 -6.88 -15.44
C SER A 940 -11.63 -7.89 -16.20
N THR A 941 -11.03 -8.89 -16.84
CA THR A 941 -11.76 -9.95 -17.56
C THR A 941 -11.81 -11.24 -16.75
N PRO A 942 -12.96 -11.94 -16.71
CA PRO A 942 -13.10 -13.23 -15.99
C PRO A 942 -12.09 -14.31 -16.42
N ASP A 943 -11.72 -14.31 -17.70
CA ASP A 943 -10.79 -15.26 -18.31
C ASP A 943 -9.33 -14.77 -18.30
N LEU A 944 -9.05 -13.62 -17.69
CA LEU A 944 -7.71 -13.02 -17.55
C LEU A 944 -6.97 -12.97 -18.90
N GLN A 945 -7.58 -12.35 -19.91
CA GLN A 945 -7.08 -12.38 -21.28
C GLN A 945 -5.63 -11.89 -21.41
N ARG A 946 -4.84 -12.60 -22.22
CA ARG A 946 -3.44 -12.26 -22.53
C ARG A 946 -3.34 -11.48 -23.85
N SER A 947 -2.54 -10.43 -23.87
CA SER A 947 -2.17 -9.68 -25.08
C SER A 947 -0.65 -9.52 -25.19
N TYR A 948 -0.07 -9.71 -26.37
CA TYR A 948 1.37 -9.56 -26.58
C TYR A 948 1.80 -8.10 -26.52
N LYS A 949 2.91 -7.82 -25.84
CA LYS A 949 3.55 -6.50 -25.86
C LYS A 949 4.67 -6.44 -26.90
N LEU A 950 5.20 -5.26 -27.21
CA LEU A 950 6.30 -5.05 -28.15
C LEU A 950 7.56 -5.82 -27.73
N SER A 951 7.81 -5.92 -26.43
CA SER A 951 8.91 -6.71 -25.85
C SER A 951 8.89 -8.19 -26.26
N PHE A 952 7.71 -8.79 -26.48
CA PHE A 952 7.56 -10.16 -26.95
C PHE A 952 8.20 -10.41 -28.32
N PHE A 953 8.20 -9.38 -29.18
CA PHE A 953 8.73 -9.46 -30.55
C PHE A 953 10.23 -9.13 -30.65
N GLN A 954 10.91 -8.97 -29.51
CA GLN A 954 12.35 -8.77 -29.47
C GLN A 954 13.06 -10.12 -29.48
N GLU A 955 13.41 -10.56 -30.68
CA GLU A 955 14.20 -11.77 -30.89
C GLU A 955 15.71 -11.44 -30.91
N PRO A 956 16.57 -12.33 -30.39
CA PRO A 956 18.01 -12.22 -30.61
C PRO A 956 18.32 -12.24 -32.12
N PRO A 957 19.41 -11.59 -32.58
CA PRO A 957 19.81 -11.67 -33.99
C PRO A 957 20.09 -13.12 -34.42
N GLY A 958 19.44 -13.57 -35.50
CA GLY A 958 19.80 -14.78 -36.25
C GLY A 958 18.88 -15.96 -36.00
#